data_AF-A0A933NWF6-F1
#
_entry.id   AF-A0A933NWF6-F1
#
_cell.length_a   1.000
_cell.length_b   1.000
_cell.length_c   1.000
_cell.angle_alpha   90.00
_cell.angle_beta   90.00
_cell.angle_gamma   90.00
#
_symmetry.space_group_name_H-M   'P 1'
#
loop_
_entity.id
_entity.type
_entity.pdbx_description
1 polymer ?
#
loop_
_entity_poly.entity_id
_entity_poly.type
_entity_poly.pdbx_seq_one_letter_code
_entity_poly.pdbx_strand_id
1 'polypeptide(L)'
;MVLAACVVALITVRTLFARGARTPNGIARLTGVERSVSRMIGLTTALTAVAAIWWGSGLLQQQGIATVSTAAGGTGFLAGVFAWASKWLSTPLKETRGSTLARVVLGWLKRATPRALALMVLVFLILQVGTGVRSVAFSPVEGAGGFNREGFGWLMGVSGAVLLLTAWLFDPARVGLHEFYRSRISRCYLGASNSPPAVATERGAAGNRYVSERPGDDLKLGAIRKASVKPIHLVCTAANDLAGDHLATLYRGARSAVLSANGISIGDKTGRLDYLGLSAALTASAAAFNSQMGRVSMDLGPAVAFLMGALNLRLGLWVPHPENPRRDDYTFPGRLFLRELFGRSRTDGSQLHLSDGNHFENFGLYELVRRHCRSIIVSDCGADPAVSFDDLANVLRRVREDFGVEIELDIAPLRPAADGLARQHAVAGTIHYDGLDGSDKGTLLFFKPALTGDEPPDVLQYRTKNGQFPHETTGDQFYDEAQWESYRRLGEHAVRTTLGFAESIGHEKAAFLDRLFLGVRERLHPAAEGHREVFIAMSERCASLEADVFSQGPSALRRELFPEVVALRGQEQLVPDLEQELQAVSYLMRAIQIMEDVWVAADLERYWSHPLNEGWMNYFQRWASAPTFRRWWPILRPIYSNGFRDFAAERFGLGMRDALARPDSDPAHASVRLRLMLEPSSTVFEGGHAWRQFVQRAAAPDLLGRTLLVYRMDLLNGTTRPSPTLDVGFALVDERPVDGGRTATWQAEHFFVPPPLIGAGIVGRQLDAVIAYYTAQARVGGFRRLTVVFGSGVVRPRGKAARDERVRQIGFFKSRGFEVVASGDLEPGRVELSLTLPPPA
;
A
#
# COMPACT_ATOMS: atom_id res chain seq x y z
N MET A 1 -24.66 -18.10 -51.83
CA MET A 1 -23.57 -18.73 -52.62
C MET A 1 -22.53 -17.73 -53.14
N VAL A 2 -22.91 -16.64 -53.82
CA VAL A 2 -21.95 -15.64 -54.36
C VAL A 2 -21.05 -15.02 -53.29
N LEU A 3 -21.59 -14.61 -52.14
CA LEU A 3 -20.81 -14.08 -51.01
C LEU A 3 -19.81 -15.11 -50.45
N ALA A 4 -20.22 -16.37 -50.31
CA ALA A 4 -19.35 -17.45 -49.85
C ALA A 4 -18.22 -17.74 -50.87
N ALA A 5 -18.53 -17.70 -52.17
CA ALA A 5 -17.55 -17.81 -53.24
C ALA A 5 -16.58 -16.63 -53.26
N CYS A 6 -17.03 -15.40 -52.98
CA CYS A 6 -16.17 -14.22 -52.83
C CYS A 6 -15.25 -14.32 -51.61
N VAL A 7 -15.75 -14.81 -50.48
CA VAL A 7 -14.93 -15.04 -49.27
C VAL A 7 -13.88 -16.11 -49.53
N VAL A 8 -14.25 -17.22 -50.17
CA VAL A 8 -13.31 -18.28 -50.57
C VAL A 8 -12.29 -17.76 -51.59
N ALA A 9 -12.69 -16.93 -52.56
CA ALA A 9 -11.79 -16.32 -53.52
C ALA A 9 -10.80 -15.35 -52.85
N LEU A 10 -11.27 -14.51 -51.92
CA LEU A 10 -10.43 -13.58 -51.15
C LEU A 10 -9.44 -14.34 -50.25
N ILE A 11 -9.87 -15.45 -49.65
CA ILE A 11 -9.01 -16.32 -48.84
C ILE A 11 -7.98 -17.03 -49.74
N THR A 12 -8.37 -17.53 -50.91
CA THR A 12 -7.48 -18.20 -51.87
C THR A 12 -6.40 -17.25 -52.40
N VAL A 13 -6.79 -16.03 -52.81
CA VAL A 13 -5.85 -14.96 -53.20
C VAL A 13 -4.87 -14.67 -52.05
N ARG A 14 -5.38 -14.53 -50.83
CA ARG A 14 -4.54 -14.31 -49.64
C ARG A 14 -3.55 -15.45 -49.38
N THR A 15 -3.95 -16.71 -49.54
CA THR A 15 -3.06 -17.87 -49.35
C THR A 15 -1.91 -17.94 -50.36
N LEU A 16 -2.17 -17.53 -51.61
CA LEU A 16 -1.15 -17.48 -52.66
C LEU A 16 -0.14 -16.36 -52.39
N PHE A 17 -0.58 -15.20 -51.91
CA PHE A 17 0.31 -14.07 -51.57
C PHE A 17 1.10 -14.28 -50.27
N ALA A 18 0.52 -14.91 -49.24
CA ALA A 18 1.19 -15.16 -47.97
C ALA A 18 2.36 -16.16 -48.08
N ARG A 19 2.31 -17.10 -49.04
CA ARG A 19 3.42 -18.05 -49.29
C ARG A 19 4.59 -17.44 -50.05
N GLY A 20 4.38 -16.38 -50.85
CA GLY A 20 5.41 -15.77 -51.70
C GLY A 20 6.31 -14.74 -51.02
N ALA A 21 5.96 -14.23 -49.83
CA ALA A 21 6.60 -13.05 -49.25
C ALA A 21 7.30 -13.32 -47.90
N ARG A 22 8.32 -14.18 -47.93
CA ARG A 22 9.22 -14.39 -46.78
C ARG A 22 10.36 -13.36 -46.68
N THR A 23 10.39 -12.37 -47.57
CA THR A 23 11.42 -11.32 -47.58
C THR A 23 10.89 -9.97 -47.08
N PRO A 24 11.69 -9.16 -46.34
CA PRO A 24 11.28 -7.87 -45.77
C PRO A 24 10.62 -6.89 -46.76
N ASN A 25 11.07 -6.86 -48.01
CA ASN A 25 10.52 -5.97 -49.05
C ASN A 25 9.14 -6.43 -49.59
N GLY A 26 8.79 -7.71 -49.45
CA GLY A 26 7.46 -8.22 -49.79
C GLY A 26 6.40 -7.79 -48.77
N ILE A 27 6.82 -7.63 -47.51
CA ILE A 27 5.94 -7.32 -46.36
C ILE A 27 5.34 -5.91 -46.49
N ALA A 28 6.10 -4.91 -46.95
CA ALA A 28 5.60 -3.54 -47.13
C ALA A 28 4.47 -3.45 -48.18
N ARG A 29 4.59 -4.15 -49.32
CA ARG A 29 3.53 -4.24 -50.34
C ARG A 29 2.32 -5.07 -49.87
N LEU A 30 2.56 -6.07 -49.02
CA LEU A 30 1.50 -6.87 -48.40
C LEU A 30 0.67 -6.10 -47.39
N THR A 31 1.21 -5.16 -46.61
CA THR A 31 0.39 -4.39 -45.65
C THR A 31 -0.71 -3.56 -46.31
N GLY A 32 -0.54 -3.14 -47.57
CA GLY A 32 -1.58 -2.45 -48.34
C GLY A 32 -2.69 -3.40 -48.80
N VAL A 33 -2.31 -4.56 -49.31
CA VAL A 33 -3.26 -5.61 -49.74
C VAL A 33 -3.96 -6.25 -48.54
N GLU A 34 -3.26 -6.48 -47.43
CA GLU A 34 -3.82 -7.01 -46.17
C GLU A 34 -4.77 -6.02 -45.48
N ARG A 35 -4.50 -4.70 -45.58
CA ARG A 35 -5.46 -3.65 -45.15
C ARG A 35 -6.72 -3.68 -46.00
N SER A 36 -6.60 -3.80 -47.32
CA SER A 36 -7.74 -3.89 -48.22
C SER A 36 -8.51 -5.19 -48.03
N VAL A 37 -7.83 -6.33 -47.85
CA VAL A 37 -8.44 -7.63 -47.60
C VAL A 37 -9.10 -7.68 -46.21
N SER A 38 -8.50 -7.11 -45.16
CA SER A 38 -9.14 -7.02 -43.83
C SER A 38 -10.34 -6.07 -43.83
N ARG A 39 -10.27 -4.94 -44.53
CA ARG A 39 -11.42 -4.05 -44.75
C ARG A 39 -12.52 -4.73 -45.56
N MET A 40 -12.16 -5.49 -46.59
CA MET A 40 -13.11 -6.27 -47.37
C MET A 40 -13.68 -7.45 -46.59
N ILE A 41 -12.92 -8.12 -45.73
CA ILE A 41 -13.43 -9.18 -44.84
C ILE A 41 -14.36 -8.58 -43.78
N GLY A 42 -13.98 -7.47 -43.16
CA GLY A 42 -14.84 -6.75 -42.20
C GLY A 42 -16.11 -6.22 -42.85
N LEU A 43 -16.01 -5.60 -44.04
CA LEU A 43 -17.14 -5.16 -44.84
C LEU A 43 -17.99 -6.34 -45.31
N THR A 44 -17.38 -7.45 -45.75
CA THR A 44 -18.11 -8.65 -46.18
C THR A 44 -18.78 -9.32 -45.00
N THR A 45 -18.17 -9.36 -43.82
CA THR A 45 -18.76 -9.91 -42.60
C THR A 45 -19.91 -9.02 -42.12
N ALA A 46 -19.73 -7.69 -42.14
CA ALA A 46 -20.79 -6.73 -41.83
C ALA A 46 -21.94 -6.81 -42.84
N LEU A 47 -21.65 -6.86 -44.13
CA LEU A 47 -22.64 -7.02 -45.20
C LEU A 47 -23.31 -8.39 -45.18
N THR A 48 -22.61 -9.45 -44.77
CA THR A 48 -23.18 -10.80 -44.61
C THR A 48 -24.05 -10.86 -43.36
N ALA A 49 -23.66 -10.18 -42.27
CA ALA A 49 -24.50 -10.01 -41.08
C ALA A 49 -25.75 -9.18 -41.42
N VAL A 50 -25.60 -8.07 -42.14
CA VAL A 50 -26.71 -7.25 -42.63
C VAL A 50 -27.60 -8.06 -43.57
N ALA A 51 -27.04 -8.81 -44.51
CA ALA A 51 -27.80 -9.67 -45.44
C ALA A 51 -28.49 -10.83 -44.72
N ALA A 52 -27.87 -11.42 -43.70
CA ALA A 52 -28.47 -12.47 -42.87
C ALA A 52 -29.61 -11.91 -41.99
N ILE A 53 -29.44 -10.69 -41.46
CA ILE A 53 -30.49 -9.96 -40.73
C ILE A 53 -31.64 -9.60 -41.67
N TRP A 54 -31.34 -9.14 -42.89
CA TRP A 54 -32.33 -8.79 -43.91
C TRP A 54 -33.10 -10.04 -44.38
N TRP A 55 -32.40 -11.15 -44.62
CA TRP A 55 -32.99 -12.44 -44.97
C TRP A 55 -33.84 -13.02 -43.82
N GLY A 56 -33.32 -12.99 -42.59
CA GLY A 56 -34.05 -13.42 -41.39
C GLY A 56 -35.29 -12.57 -41.13
N SER A 57 -35.24 -11.27 -41.43
CA SER A 57 -36.39 -10.38 -41.34
C SER A 57 -37.46 -10.67 -42.41
N GLY A 58 -37.05 -11.02 -43.63
CA GLY A 58 -37.98 -11.46 -44.69
C GLY A 58 -38.69 -12.78 -44.35
N LEU A 59 -38.02 -13.70 -43.66
CA LEU A 59 -38.62 -14.96 -43.19
C LEU A 59 -39.59 -14.76 -42.01
N LEU A 60 -39.25 -13.87 -41.06
CA LEU A 60 -40.16 -13.49 -39.96
C LEU A 60 -41.41 -12.78 -40.49
N GLN A 61 -41.27 -12.03 -41.58
CA GLN A 61 -42.39 -11.40 -42.29
C GLN A 61 -43.28 -12.43 -42.99
N GLN A 62 -42.71 -13.47 -43.62
CA GLN A 62 -43.49 -14.57 -44.23
C GLN A 62 -44.27 -15.41 -43.21
N GLN A 63 -43.83 -15.47 -41.95
CA GLN A 63 -44.56 -16.16 -40.88
C GLN A 63 -45.55 -15.26 -40.12
N GLY A 64 -45.73 -14.01 -40.56
CA GLY A 64 -46.69 -13.06 -39.96
C GLY A 64 -46.26 -12.46 -38.62
N ILE A 65 -44.98 -12.56 -38.25
CA ILE A 65 -44.48 -12.21 -36.90
C ILE A 65 -44.01 -10.75 -36.80
N ALA A 66 -43.71 -10.04 -37.91
CA ALA A 66 -43.35 -8.61 -37.86
C ALA A 66 -43.58 -7.85 -39.19
N THR A 67 -43.97 -6.57 -39.10
CA THR A 67 -44.08 -5.61 -40.22
C THR A 67 -42.77 -4.84 -40.45
N VAL A 68 -42.61 -4.36 -41.70
CA VAL A 68 -41.42 -3.83 -42.40
C VAL A 68 -40.53 -2.82 -41.64
N SER A 69 -41.00 -2.20 -40.56
CA SER A 69 -40.24 -1.17 -39.82
C SER A 69 -39.11 -1.71 -38.93
N THR A 70 -39.04 -3.03 -38.68
CA THR A 70 -38.07 -3.63 -37.74
C THR A 70 -36.70 -3.97 -38.35
N ALA A 71 -36.60 -4.14 -39.67
CA ALA A 71 -35.36 -4.60 -40.33
C ALA A 71 -34.35 -3.47 -40.63
N ALA A 72 -34.82 -2.32 -41.10
CA ALA A 72 -33.98 -1.11 -41.21
C ALA A 72 -33.74 -0.47 -39.82
N GLY A 73 -34.72 -0.62 -38.92
CA GLY A 73 -34.64 -0.21 -37.53
C GLY A 73 -33.58 -0.97 -36.75
N GLY A 74 -33.49 -2.29 -36.84
CA GLY A 74 -32.62 -3.12 -35.98
C GLY A 74 -31.12 -2.81 -36.06
N THR A 75 -30.59 -2.55 -37.26
CA THR A 75 -29.15 -2.26 -37.44
C THR A 75 -28.81 -0.82 -37.02
N GLY A 76 -29.66 0.15 -37.38
CA GLY A 76 -29.55 1.53 -36.92
C GLY A 76 -29.85 1.69 -35.43
N PHE A 77 -30.72 0.86 -34.88
CA PHE A 77 -31.06 0.78 -33.46
C PHE A 77 -29.93 0.14 -32.67
N LEU A 78 -29.31 -0.95 -33.11
CA LEU A 78 -28.16 -1.53 -32.42
C LEU A 78 -26.93 -0.62 -32.50
N ALA A 79 -26.66 0.01 -33.65
CA ALA A 79 -25.60 1.01 -33.77
C ALA A 79 -25.91 2.28 -32.97
N GLY A 80 -27.16 2.73 -32.95
CA GLY A 80 -27.64 3.87 -32.17
C GLY A 80 -27.67 3.61 -30.67
N VAL A 81 -28.05 2.40 -30.24
CA VAL A 81 -27.99 1.93 -28.84
C VAL A 81 -26.54 1.74 -28.43
N PHE A 82 -25.66 1.24 -29.29
CA PHE A 82 -24.23 1.16 -29.01
C PHE A 82 -23.60 2.55 -28.91
N ALA A 83 -23.90 3.48 -29.82
CA ALA A 83 -23.41 4.86 -29.78
C ALA A 83 -23.97 5.64 -28.58
N TRP A 84 -25.26 5.45 -28.27
CA TRP A 84 -25.92 6.02 -27.09
C TRP A 84 -25.35 5.43 -25.81
N ALA A 85 -25.18 4.11 -25.72
CA ALA A 85 -24.57 3.43 -24.58
C ALA A 85 -23.12 3.87 -24.41
N SER A 86 -22.32 3.91 -25.48
CA SER A 86 -20.95 4.42 -25.46
C SER A 86 -20.89 5.85 -24.92
N LYS A 87 -21.78 6.74 -25.39
CA LYS A 87 -21.87 8.13 -24.93
C LYS A 87 -22.37 8.26 -23.48
N TRP A 88 -23.27 7.37 -23.05
CA TRP A 88 -23.83 7.32 -21.70
C TRP A 88 -22.87 6.69 -20.67
N LEU A 89 -22.06 5.72 -21.11
CA LEU A 89 -20.97 5.14 -20.35
C LEU A 89 -19.79 6.10 -20.21
N SER A 90 -19.46 6.86 -21.26
CA SER A 90 -18.36 7.84 -21.26
C SER A 90 -18.70 9.18 -20.58
N THR A 91 -19.97 9.46 -20.31
CA THR A 91 -20.36 10.67 -19.57
C THR A 91 -20.18 10.44 -18.07
N PRO A 92 -19.28 11.18 -17.38
CA PRO A 92 -19.19 11.12 -15.93
C PRO A 92 -20.53 11.50 -15.31
N LEU A 93 -20.87 10.87 -14.19
CA LEU A 93 -22.10 11.21 -13.45
C LEU A 93 -21.96 12.67 -13.00
N LYS A 94 -22.64 13.60 -13.68
CA LYS A 94 -22.81 14.96 -13.16
C LYS A 94 -23.46 14.84 -11.79
N GLU A 95 -22.89 15.48 -10.78
CA GLU A 95 -23.51 15.65 -9.47
C GLU A 95 -24.82 16.43 -9.63
N THR A 96 -25.90 15.73 -9.95
CA THR A 96 -27.24 16.24 -9.69
C THR A 96 -27.54 15.96 -8.22
N ARG A 97 -28.16 16.94 -7.55
CA ARG A 97 -28.67 16.87 -6.16
C ARG A 97 -29.80 15.83 -6.02
N GLY A 98 -29.54 14.57 -6.37
CA GLY A 98 -30.46 13.45 -6.36
C GLY A 98 -30.16 12.46 -5.22
N SER A 99 -31.20 11.80 -4.73
CA SER A 99 -31.18 10.88 -3.60
C SER A 99 -30.10 9.78 -3.71
N THR A 100 -29.53 9.38 -2.58
CA THR A 100 -28.47 8.35 -2.47
C THR A 100 -28.84 7.03 -3.17
N LEU A 101 -30.13 6.69 -3.19
CA LEU A 101 -30.68 5.55 -3.93
C LEU A 101 -30.51 5.67 -5.45
N ALA A 102 -30.75 6.83 -6.04
CA ALA A 102 -30.58 7.03 -7.48
C ALA A 102 -29.12 6.87 -7.91
N ARG A 103 -28.15 7.31 -7.08
CA ARG A 103 -26.71 7.09 -7.32
C ARG A 103 -26.33 5.61 -7.26
N VAL A 104 -26.85 4.88 -6.28
CA VAL A 104 -26.63 3.43 -6.15
C VAL A 104 -27.23 2.68 -7.34
N VAL A 105 -28.46 3.00 -7.71
CA VAL A 105 -29.18 2.39 -8.84
C VAL A 105 -28.51 2.74 -10.17
N LEU A 106 -28.16 4.01 -10.44
CA LEU A 106 -27.42 4.38 -11.66
C LEU A 106 -26.03 3.75 -11.70
N GLY A 107 -25.34 3.64 -10.56
CA GLY A 107 -24.04 2.99 -10.47
C GLY A 107 -24.13 1.49 -10.80
N TRP A 108 -25.14 0.81 -10.27
CA TRP A 108 -25.43 -0.58 -10.63
C TRP A 108 -25.81 -0.73 -12.11
N LEU A 109 -26.68 0.16 -12.61
CA LEU A 109 -27.12 0.16 -14.00
C LEU A 109 -25.94 0.33 -14.95
N LYS A 110 -25.07 1.33 -14.72
CA LYS A 110 -23.86 1.57 -15.55
C LYS A 110 -22.93 0.36 -15.61
N ARG A 111 -22.82 -0.45 -14.54
CA ARG A 111 -22.02 -1.69 -14.54
C ARG A 111 -22.73 -2.85 -15.24
N ALA A 112 -24.05 -2.93 -15.14
CA ALA A 112 -24.85 -4.01 -15.71
C ALA A 112 -25.16 -3.81 -17.21
N THR A 113 -25.26 -2.55 -17.68
CA THR A 113 -25.65 -2.22 -19.05
C THR A 113 -24.75 -2.83 -20.12
N PRO A 114 -23.41 -2.77 -20.04
CA PRO A 114 -22.55 -3.42 -21.04
C PRO A 114 -22.77 -4.93 -21.11
N ARG A 115 -22.97 -5.58 -19.95
CA ARG A 115 -23.21 -7.03 -19.86
C ARG A 115 -24.55 -7.41 -20.50
N ALA A 116 -25.61 -6.69 -20.13
CA ALA A 116 -26.96 -6.91 -20.66
C ALA A 116 -27.02 -6.66 -22.16
N LEU A 117 -26.38 -5.57 -22.64
CA LEU A 117 -26.30 -5.26 -24.06
C LEU A 117 -25.52 -6.33 -24.82
N ALA A 118 -24.36 -6.75 -24.31
CA ALA A 118 -23.56 -7.80 -24.93
C ALA A 118 -24.32 -9.14 -24.97
N LEU A 119 -25.01 -9.51 -23.88
CA LEU A 119 -25.84 -10.70 -23.84
C LEU A 119 -27.01 -10.61 -24.82
N MET A 120 -27.67 -9.46 -24.91
CA MET A 120 -28.76 -9.23 -25.86
C MET A 120 -28.27 -9.35 -27.31
N VAL A 121 -27.13 -8.74 -27.64
CA VAL A 121 -26.48 -8.88 -28.95
C VAL A 121 -26.10 -10.34 -29.21
N LEU A 122 -25.57 -11.05 -28.22
CA LEU A 122 -25.20 -12.46 -28.36
C LEU A 122 -26.43 -13.36 -28.56
N VAL A 123 -27.48 -13.18 -27.77
CA VAL A 123 -28.76 -13.90 -27.91
C VAL A 123 -29.37 -13.61 -29.27
N PHE A 124 -29.36 -12.35 -29.71
CA PHE A 124 -29.81 -12.00 -31.05
C PHE A 124 -28.97 -12.71 -32.12
N LEU A 125 -27.64 -12.72 -32.01
CA LEU A 125 -26.75 -13.42 -32.93
C LEU A 125 -27.04 -14.93 -32.95
N ILE A 126 -27.24 -15.55 -31.79
CA ILE A 126 -27.59 -16.97 -31.66
C ILE A 126 -28.94 -17.26 -32.31
N LEU A 127 -29.94 -16.40 -32.10
CA LEU A 127 -31.26 -16.54 -32.72
C LEU A 127 -31.17 -16.42 -34.25
N GLN A 128 -30.39 -15.46 -34.77
CA GLN A 128 -30.16 -15.30 -36.21
C GLN A 128 -29.42 -16.50 -36.81
N VAL A 129 -28.41 -17.02 -36.12
CA VAL A 129 -27.72 -18.25 -36.54
C VAL A 129 -28.68 -19.44 -36.49
N GLY A 130 -29.48 -19.56 -35.44
CA GLY A 130 -30.45 -20.65 -35.28
C GLY A 130 -31.56 -20.64 -36.34
N THR A 131 -32.10 -19.47 -36.70
CA THR A 131 -33.07 -19.32 -37.79
C THR A 131 -32.42 -19.59 -39.16
N GLY A 132 -31.17 -19.17 -39.34
CA GLY A 132 -30.36 -19.53 -40.51
C GLY A 132 -30.12 -21.04 -40.64
N VAL A 133 -29.72 -21.70 -39.55
CA VAL A 133 -29.55 -23.16 -39.49
C VAL A 133 -30.88 -23.85 -39.80
N ARG A 134 -31.98 -23.42 -39.18
CA ARG A 134 -33.31 -23.98 -39.42
C ARG A 134 -33.75 -23.84 -40.88
N SER A 135 -33.53 -22.69 -41.51
CA SER A 135 -33.93 -22.47 -42.90
C SER A 135 -33.11 -23.27 -43.91
N VAL A 136 -31.87 -23.62 -43.58
CA VAL A 136 -31.02 -24.49 -44.41
C VAL A 136 -31.26 -25.98 -44.12
N ALA A 137 -31.51 -26.34 -42.86
CA ALA A 137 -31.71 -27.71 -42.41
C ALA A 137 -33.14 -28.23 -42.62
N PHE A 138 -34.12 -27.37 -42.87
CA PHE A 138 -35.51 -27.75 -43.12
C PHE A 138 -36.03 -27.05 -44.38
N SER A 139 -36.44 -27.84 -45.39
CA SER A 139 -36.96 -27.31 -46.65
C SER A 139 -38.43 -26.87 -46.49
N PRO A 140 -38.85 -25.71 -47.02
CA PRO A 140 -40.24 -25.24 -46.94
C PRO A 140 -41.19 -25.91 -47.94
N VAL A 141 -40.86 -27.11 -48.44
CA VAL A 141 -41.73 -27.82 -49.39
C VAL A 141 -43.00 -28.31 -48.67
N GLU A 142 -44.14 -27.93 -49.22
CA GLU A 142 -45.48 -28.05 -48.65
C GLU A 142 -45.75 -29.46 -48.06
N GLY A 143 -46.06 -29.50 -46.76
CA GLY A 143 -46.77 -30.61 -46.13
C GLY A 143 -45.93 -31.69 -45.42
N ALA A 144 -44.62 -31.78 -45.64
CA ALA A 144 -43.77 -32.72 -44.88
C ALA A 144 -42.42 -32.06 -44.56
N GLY A 145 -42.26 -31.61 -43.32
CA GLY A 145 -41.03 -30.99 -42.79
C GLY A 145 -39.85 -31.96 -42.72
N GLY A 146 -39.34 -32.38 -43.88
CA GLY A 146 -38.18 -33.25 -44.02
C GLY A 146 -36.88 -32.52 -43.70
N PHE A 147 -36.03 -33.15 -42.90
CA PHE A 147 -34.68 -32.66 -42.62
C PHE A 147 -33.82 -32.70 -43.89
N ASN A 148 -33.38 -31.52 -44.36
CA ASN A 148 -32.49 -31.37 -45.50
C ASN A 148 -31.04 -31.72 -45.10
N ARG A 149 -30.72 -33.02 -45.17
CA ARG A 149 -29.40 -33.56 -44.84
C ARG A 149 -28.28 -32.91 -45.66
N GLU A 150 -28.53 -32.63 -46.93
CA GLU A 150 -27.52 -32.04 -47.83
C GLU A 150 -27.25 -30.58 -47.48
N GLY A 151 -28.30 -29.77 -47.28
CA GLY A 151 -28.17 -28.37 -46.86
C GLY A 151 -27.48 -28.24 -45.50
N PHE A 152 -27.88 -29.06 -44.53
CA PHE A 152 -27.23 -29.10 -43.22
C PHE A 152 -25.76 -29.56 -43.32
N GLY A 153 -25.48 -30.57 -44.15
CA GLY A 153 -24.12 -31.04 -44.43
C GLY A 153 -23.23 -29.96 -45.03
N TRP A 154 -23.73 -29.20 -46.01
CA TRP A 154 -23.01 -28.05 -46.59
C TRP A 154 -22.79 -26.93 -45.58
N LEU A 155 -23.77 -26.61 -44.74
CA LEU A 155 -23.64 -25.59 -43.69
C LEU A 155 -22.54 -25.98 -42.69
N MET A 156 -22.55 -27.22 -42.21
CA MET A 156 -21.53 -27.74 -41.30
C MET A 156 -20.16 -27.81 -41.97
N GLY A 157 -20.10 -28.24 -43.23
CA GLY A 157 -18.87 -28.29 -44.02
C GLY A 157 -18.25 -26.91 -44.24
N VAL A 158 -19.04 -25.92 -44.65
CA VAL A 158 -18.59 -24.53 -44.84
C VAL A 158 -18.18 -23.89 -43.52
N SER A 159 -18.95 -24.08 -42.45
CA SER A 159 -18.62 -23.53 -41.13
C SER A 159 -17.33 -24.14 -40.58
N GLY A 160 -17.16 -25.46 -40.72
CA GLY A 160 -15.93 -26.18 -40.40
C GLY A 160 -14.75 -25.68 -41.24
N ALA A 161 -14.93 -25.48 -42.54
CA ALA A 161 -13.90 -24.93 -43.41
C ALA A 161 -13.51 -23.50 -43.02
N VAL A 162 -14.45 -22.62 -42.68
CA VAL A 162 -14.17 -21.25 -42.21
C VAL A 162 -13.40 -21.27 -40.88
N LEU A 163 -13.78 -22.13 -39.93
CA LEU A 163 -13.05 -22.30 -38.67
C LEU A 163 -11.63 -22.82 -38.90
N LEU A 164 -11.45 -23.81 -39.76
CA LEU A 164 -10.14 -24.34 -40.12
C LEU A 164 -9.27 -23.29 -40.81
N LEU A 165 -9.83 -22.55 -41.77
CA LEU A 165 -9.14 -21.44 -42.45
C LEU A 165 -8.78 -20.32 -41.48
N THR A 166 -9.64 -20.02 -40.51
CA THR A 166 -9.36 -19.03 -39.46
C THR A 166 -8.23 -19.53 -38.58
N ALA A 167 -8.29 -20.77 -38.09
CA ALA A 167 -7.22 -21.39 -37.31
C ALA A 167 -5.88 -21.43 -38.05
N TRP A 168 -5.90 -21.63 -39.37
CA TRP A 168 -4.71 -21.76 -40.20
C TRP A 168 -4.12 -20.42 -40.67
N LEU A 169 -4.95 -19.40 -40.92
CA LEU A 169 -4.52 -18.17 -41.61
C LEU A 169 -4.58 -16.90 -40.74
N PHE A 170 -5.33 -16.91 -39.64
CA PHE A 170 -5.57 -15.71 -38.86
C PHE A 170 -4.47 -15.52 -37.81
N ASP A 171 -3.45 -14.72 -38.11
CA ASP A 171 -2.47 -14.30 -37.10
C ASP A 171 -3.00 -13.09 -36.31
N PRO A 172 -3.37 -13.26 -35.02
CA PRO A 172 -3.89 -12.16 -34.24
C PRO A 172 -2.90 -11.01 -34.11
N ALA A 173 -1.58 -11.25 -34.18
CA ALA A 173 -0.57 -10.19 -34.09
C ALA A 173 -0.52 -9.29 -35.33
N ARG A 174 -1.02 -9.75 -36.48
CA ARG A 174 -0.93 -9.03 -37.77
C ARG A 174 -2.27 -8.48 -38.26
N VAL A 175 -3.36 -9.11 -37.86
CA VAL A 175 -4.72 -8.83 -38.39
C VAL A 175 -5.55 -7.96 -37.43
N GLY A 176 -4.91 -7.33 -36.43
CA GLY A 176 -5.58 -6.53 -35.39
C GLY A 176 -5.35 -5.03 -35.49
N LEU A 177 -6.06 -4.27 -34.65
CA LEU A 177 -5.79 -2.84 -34.44
C LEU A 177 -4.39 -2.60 -33.84
N HIS A 178 -3.81 -3.61 -33.17
CA HIS A 178 -2.45 -3.57 -32.63
C HIS A 178 -1.43 -3.09 -33.67
N GLU A 179 -1.34 -3.74 -34.84
CA GLU A 179 -0.34 -3.39 -35.86
C GLU A 179 -0.54 -1.97 -36.42
N PHE A 180 -1.81 -1.56 -36.57
CA PHE A 180 -2.13 -0.20 -36.97
C PHE A 180 -1.64 0.81 -35.93
N TYR A 181 -1.99 0.62 -34.67
CA TYR A 181 -1.60 1.52 -33.59
C TYR A 181 -0.08 1.54 -33.37
N ARG A 182 0.55 0.36 -33.39
CA ARG A 182 2.01 0.17 -33.35
C ARG A 182 2.73 0.97 -34.41
N SER A 183 2.28 0.90 -35.66
CA SER A 183 2.90 1.66 -36.75
C SER A 183 2.83 3.18 -36.53
N ARG A 184 1.78 3.68 -35.86
CA ARG A 184 1.65 5.10 -35.51
C ARG A 184 2.57 5.49 -34.37
N ILE A 185 2.67 4.67 -33.32
CA ILE A 185 3.61 4.88 -32.21
C ILE A 185 5.04 4.88 -32.73
N SER A 186 5.41 3.88 -33.54
CA SER A 186 6.74 3.79 -34.15
C SER A 186 7.05 5.04 -34.96
N ARG A 187 6.10 5.48 -35.80
CA ARG A 187 6.33 6.67 -36.62
C ARG A 187 6.44 7.94 -35.79
N CYS A 188 5.57 8.14 -34.82
CA CYS A 188 5.46 9.37 -34.03
C CYS A 188 6.64 9.54 -33.06
N TYR A 189 6.96 8.52 -32.26
CA TYR A 189 7.90 8.66 -31.14
C TYR A 189 9.30 8.14 -31.44
N LEU A 190 9.44 7.13 -32.31
CA LEU A 190 10.73 6.51 -32.62
C LEU A 190 11.30 7.02 -33.96
N GLY A 191 10.45 7.22 -34.96
CA GLY A 191 10.85 7.52 -36.33
C GLY A 191 10.84 9.00 -36.73
N ALA A 192 9.93 9.83 -36.18
CA ALA A 192 9.81 11.23 -36.59
C ALA A 192 11.03 12.08 -36.17
N SER A 193 11.68 11.70 -35.08
CA SER A 193 12.92 12.29 -34.56
C SER A 193 14.18 11.71 -35.22
N ASN A 194 14.10 10.53 -35.84
CA ASN A 194 15.20 9.95 -36.62
C ASN A 194 15.38 10.75 -37.92
N SER A 195 16.21 11.78 -37.87
CA SER A 195 16.58 12.57 -39.04
C SER A 195 17.78 11.93 -39.75
N PRO A 196 17.63 11.23 -40.89
CA PRO A 196 18.78 10.94 -41.74
C PRO A 196 19.42 12.27 -42.21
N PRO A 197 20.71 12.29 -42.56
CA PRO A 197 21.41 13.50 -43.03
C PRO A 197 20.70 14.25 -44.19
N ALA A 198 19.81 13.56 -44.91
CA ALA A 198 19.01 14.08 -46.02
C ALA A 198 17.85 15.02 -45.62
N VAL A 199 17.56 15.24 -44.33
CA VAL A 199 16.52 16.19 -43.87
C VAL A 199 16.89 17.66 -44.17
N ALA A 200 18.15 17.94 -44.52
CA ALA A 200 18.57 19.24 -45.08
C ALA A 200 18.00 19.55 -46.48
N THR A 201 17.30 18.60 -47.12
CA THR A 201 16.63 18.81 -48.41
C THR A 201 15.11 18.90 -48.23
N GLU A 202 14.43 19.77 -49.01
CA GLU A 202 12.96 19.93 -48.96
C GLU A 202 12.20 18.61 -49.15
N ARG A 203 12.72 17.68 -49.96
CA ARG A 203 12.14 16.35 -50.16
C ARG A 203 12.25 15.46 -48.91
N GLY A 204 13.33 15.58 -48.15
CA GLY A 204 13.50 14.89 -46.86
C GLY A 204 12.51 15.40 -45.81
N ALA A 205 12.31 16.73 -45.74
CA ALA A 205 11.36 17.37 -44.85
C ALA A 205 9.89 17.04 -45.21
N ALA A 206 9.52 17.09 -46.49
CA ALA A 206 8.20 16.67 -46.97
C ALA A 206 7.94 15.18 -46.66
N GLY A 207 8.99 14.36 -46.79
CA GLY A 207 8.97 12.97 -46.37
C GLY A 207 8.68 12.81 -44.87
N ASN A 208 9.32 13.61 -44.01
CA ASN A 208 9.17 13.44 -42.56
C ASN A 208 7.72 13.70 -42.07
N ARG A 209 6.90 14.40 -42.86
CA ARG A 209 5.48 14.67 -42.60
C ARG A 209 4.56 13.46 -42.84
N TYR A 210 5.04 12.38 -43.44
CA TYR A 210 4.22 11.18 -43.61
C TYR A 210 3.95 10.49 -42.26
N VAL A 211 2.69 10.14 -42.03
CA VAL A 211 2.21 9.50 -40.80
C VAL A 211 2.40 7.96 -40.83
N SER A 212 2.82 7.39 -41.96
CA SER A 212 3.09 5.96 -42.10
C SER A 212 4.50 5.60 -41.64
N GLU A 213 4.63 4.49 -40.92
CA GLU A 213 5.91 3.90 -40.52
C GLU A 213 6.84 3.68 -41.73
N ARG A 214 8.13 3.93 -41.50
CA ARG A 214 9.22 3.75 -42.46
C ARG A 214 10.20 2.67 -42.00
N PRO A 215 10.95 2.06 -42.94
CA PRO A 215 12.06 1.17 -42.58
C PRO A 215 13.06 1.90 -41.68
N GLY A 216 13.33 1.33 -40.51
CA GLY A 216 14.24 1.91 -39.51
C GLY A 216 13.57 2.81 -38.47
N ASP A 217 12.26 3.03 -38.54
CA ASP A 217 11.54 3.76 -37.48
C ASP A 217 11.53 2.97 -36.16
N ASP A 218 11.40 1.64 -36.21
CA ASP A 218 11.33 0.79 -35.01
C ASP A 218 12.69 0.19 -34.61
N LEU A 219 12.90 0.04 -33.30
CA LEU A 219 14.10 -0.55 -32.70
C LEU A 219 13.77 -1.89 -32.07
N LYS A 220 14.52 -2.93 -32.43
CA LYS A 220 14.36 -4.25 -31.78
C LYS A 220 14.93 -4.23 -30.37
N LEU A 221 14.25 -4.87 -29.41
CA LEU A 221 14.72 -4.96 -28.02
C LEU A 221 16.13 -5.56 -27.91
N GLY A 222 16.44 -6.58 -28.72
CA GLY A 222 17.77 -7.19 -28.75
C GLY A 222 18.88 -6.27 -29.27
N ALA A 223 18.54 -5.24 -30.06
CA ALA A 223 19.50 -4.23 -30.53
C ALA A 223 19.79 -3.20 -29.44
N ILE A 224 18.77 -2.78 -28.67
CA ILE A 224 18.91 -1.87 -27.53
C ILE A 224 19.86 -2.47 -26.48
N ARG A 225 19.74 -3.78 -26.22
CA ARG A 225 20.62 -4.51 -25.28
C ARG A 225 22.10 -4.36 -25.62
N LYS A 226 22.45 -4.44 -26.91
CA LYS A 226 23.84 -4.37 -27.39
C LYS A 226 24.45 -2.98 -27.27
N ALA A 227 23.61 -1.94 -27.20
CA ALA A 227 24.06 -0.55 -27.10
C ALA A 227 24.39 -0.11 -25.66
N SER A 228 24.31 -1.00 -24.65
CA SER A 228 24.61 -0.70 -23.24
C SER A 228 23.93 0.56 -22.70
N VAL A 229 22.71 0.85 -23.18
CA VAL A 229 21.97 2.06 -22.80
C VAL A 229 21.52 1.94 -21.35
N LYS A 230 22.07 2.77 -20.48
CA LYS A 230 21.53 3.06 -19.15
C LYS A 230 20.79 4.41 -19.23
N PRO A 231 19.62 4.56 -18.61
CA PRO A 231 18.89 3.58 -17.81
C PRO A 231 18.24 2.46 -18.65
N ILE A 232 17.97 1.32 -18.02
CA ILE A 232 17.26 0.21 -18.66
C ILE A 232 15.78 0.57 -18.75
N HIS A 233 15.24 0.63 -19.98
CA HIS A 233 13.81 0.84 -20.18
C HIS A 233 13.00 -0.41 -19.80
N LEU A 234 12.07 -0.24 -18.87
CA LEU A 234 11.11 -1.24 -18.45
C LEU A 234 9.72 -0.82 -18.96
N VAL A 235 9.13 -1.64 -19.83
CA VAL A 235 7.80 -1.42 -20.39
C VAL A 235 6.85 -2.39 -19.70
N CYS A 236 6.01 -1.86 -18.81
CA CYS A 236 5.11 -2.66 -17.98
C CYS A 236 3.83 -3.02 -18.74
N THR A 237 3.41 -4.27 -18.63
CA THR A 237 2.25 -4.86 -19.30
C THR A 237 1.53 -5.80 -18.34
N ALA A 238 0.25 -6.05 -18.58
CA ALA A 238 -0.49 -7.10 -17.88
C ALA A 238 -0.52 -8.37 -18.71
N ALA A 239 0.02 -9.47 -18.18
CA ALA A 239 -0.15 -10.81 -18.73
C ALA A 239 -1.48 -11.39 -18.26
N ASN A 240 -2.44 -11.51 -19.18
CA ASN A 240 -3.81 -11.94 -18.86
C ASN A 240 -3.87 -13.41 -18.46
N ASP A 241 -4.69 -13.69 -17.44
CA ASP A 241 -4.86 -15.01 -16.82
C ASP A 241 -6.33 -15.33 -16.53
N LEU A 242 -7.21 -15.12 -17.51
CA LEU A 242 -8.65 -15.23 -17.31
C LEU A 242 -9.12 -16.67 -17.06
N ALA A 243 -8.43 -17.66 -17.64
CA ALA A 243 -8.73 -19.08 -17.50
C ALA A 243 -7.75 -19.82 -16.56
N GLY A 244 -6.89 -19.10 -15.84
CA GLY A 244 -6.00 -19.65 -14.83
C GLY A 244 -6.69 -19.84 -13.48
N ASP A 245 -5.91 -20.17 -12.45
CA ASP A 245 -6.40 -20.22 -11.08
C ASP A 245 -6.64 -18.80 -10.54
N HIS A 246 -7.91 -18.50 -10.25
CA HIS A 246 -8.33 -17.19 -9.75
C HIS A 246 -7.83 -16.93 -8.33
N LEU A 247 -7.66 -17.97 -7.50
CA LEU A 247 -7.13 -17.81 -6.15
C LEU A 247 -5.64 -17.46 -6.20
N ALA A 248 -4.87 -18.13 -7.06
CA ALA A 248 -3.46 -17.83 -7.28
C ALA A 248 -3.18 -16.43 -7.86
N THR A 249 -4.20 -15.74 -8.36
CA THR A 249 -4.11 -14.35 -8.83
C THR A 249 -4.99 -13.39 -8.02
N LEU A 250 -5.56 -13.82 -6.89
CA LEU A 250 -6.47 -13.02 -6.04
C LEU A 250 -7.60 -12.34 -6.86
N TYR A 251 -8.16 -13.04 -7.85
CA TYR A 251 -9.18 -12.56 -8.77
C TYR A 251 -8.78 -11.29 -9.57
N ARG A 252 -7.47 -11.05 -9.74
CA ARG A 252 -6.95 -9.93 -10.54
C ARG A 252 -7.04 -10.21 -12.04
N GLY A 253 -7.14 -11.48 -12.45
CA GLY A 253 -7.28 -11.91 -13.84
C GLY A 253 -6.05 -11.64 -14.72
N ALA A 254 -4.95 -11.19 -14.12
CA ALA A 254 -3.69 -10.90 -14.79
C ALA A 254 -2.52 -10.92 -13.78
N ARG A 255 -1.30 -11.05 -14.31
CA ARG A 255 -0.03 -10.88 -13.60
C ARG A 255 0.78 -9.75 -14.23
N SER A 256 1.60 -9.08 -13.42
CA SER A 256 2.57 -8.11 -13.94
C SER A 256 3.60 -8.77 -14.85
N ALA A 257 3.85 -8.17 -16.01
CA ALA A 257 4.88 -8.58 -16.94
C ALA A 257 5.65 -7.36 -17.46
N VAL A 258 6.97 -7.48 -17.58
CA VAL A 258 7.84 -6.39 -18.03
C VAL A 258 8.55 -6.78 -19.30
N LEU A 259 8.48 -5.92 -20.31
CA LEU A 259 9.27 -6.00 -21.53
C LEU A 259 10.45 -5.02 -21.42
N SER A 260 11.64 -5.46 -21.78
CA SER A 260 12.85 -4.64 -21.75
C SER A 260 13.85 -5.10 -22.80
N ALA A 261 14.98 -4.40 -22.89
CA ALA A 261 16.13 -4.85 -23.70
C ALA A 261 16.58 -6.29 -23.37
N ASN A 262 16.32 -6.77 -22.14
CA ASN A 262 16.66 -8.13 -21.72
C ASN A 262 15.62 -9.18 -22.12
N GLY A 263 14.50 -8.77 -22.71
CA GLY A 263 13.40 -9.64 -23.12
C GLY A 263 12.15 -9.42 -22.25
N ILE A 264 11.54 -10.48 -21.78
CA ILE A 264 10.34 -10.46 -20.93
C ILE A 264 10.62 -11.03 -19.55
N SER A 265 10.02 -10.44 -18.50
CA SER A 265 9.91 -11.04 -17.18
C SER A 265 8.45 -11.13 -16.72
N ILE A 266 8.05 -12.26 -16.13
CA ILE A 266 6.77 -12.43 -15.44
C ILE A 266 7.05 -13.08 -14.09
N GLY A 267 6.96 -12.29 -13.03
CA GLY A 267 7.57 -12.64 -11.75
C GLY A 267 9.06 -12.97 -11.92
N ASP A 268 9.49 -14.14 -11.44
CA ASP A 268 10.90 -14.54 -11.45
C ASP A 268 11.31 -15.24 -12.76
N LYS A 269 10.34 -15.46 -13.66
CA LYS A 269 10.56 -16.12 -14.95
C LYS A 269 11.01 -15.10 -15.99
N THR A 270 12.13 -15.35 -16.66
CA THR A 270 12.68 -14.45 -17.68
C THR A 270 12.96 -15.18 -18.99
N GLY A 271 12.84 -14.47 -20.12
CA GLY A 271 13.07 -15.06 -21.44
C GLY A 271 13.40 -13.99 -22.48
N ARG A 272 14.20 -14.35 -23.49
CA ARG A 272 14.66 -13.41 -24.52
C ARG A 272 13.59 -13.20 -25.60
N LEU A 273 13.37 -11.94 -25.96
CA LEU A 273 12.50 -11.52 -27.07
C LEU A 273 13.24 -10.60 -28.04
N ASP A 274 14.44 -11.00 -28.48
CA ASP A 274 15.35 -10.16 -29.29
C ASP A 274 14.73 -9.66 -30.61
N TYR A 275 13.70 -10.34 -31.11
CA TYR A 275 12.98 -10.00 -32.34
C TYR A 275 11.90 -8.93 -32.16
N LEU A 276 11.41 -8.72 -30.94
CA LEU A 276 10.28 -7.84 -30.67
C LEU A 276 10.71 -6.38 -30.84
N GLY A 277 9.89 -5.60 -31.53
CA GLY A 277 10.07 -4.15 -31.66
C GLY A 277 9.70 -3.42 -30.39
N LEU A 278 10.42 -2.34 -30.07
CA LEU A 278 10.09 -1.45 -28.95
C LEU A 278 8.70 -0.85 -29.17
N SER A 279 8.35 -0.50 -30.41
CA SER A 279 7.01 -0.01 -30.75
C SER A 279 5.91 -1.02 -30.35
N ALA A 280 6.12 -2.33 -30.56
CA ALA A 280 5.17 -3.38 -30.20
C ALA A 280 5.04 -3.52 -28.68
N ALA A 281 6.15 -3.41 -27.94
CA ALA A 281 6.13 -3.40 -26.48
C ALA A 281 5.35 -2.20 -25.93
N LEU A 282 5.62 -0.99 -26.45
CA LEU A 282 4.89 0.23 -26.08
C LEU A 282 3.39 0.13 -26.42
N THR A 283 3.07 -0.43 -27.57
CA THR A 283 1.66 -0.65 -28.00
C THR A 283 0.94 -1.63 -27.07
N ALA A 284 1.61 -2.71 -26.66
CA ALA A 284 1.05 -3.66 -25.71
C ALA A 284 0.83 -3.02 -24.33
N SER A 285 1.77 -2.19 -23.88
CA SER A 285 1.67 -1.43 -22.63
C SER A 285 0.57 -0.37 -22.64
N ALA A 286 0.21 0.16 -23.82
CA ALA A 286 -0.87 1.14 -24.03
C ALA A 286 -2.16 0.51 -24.61
N ALA A 287 -2.33 -0.81 -24.50
CA ALA A 287 -3.47 -1.54 -25.05
C ALA A 287 -4.74 -1.41 -24.18
N ALA A 288 -5.13 -0.19 -23.81
CA ALA A 288 -6.23 0.11 -22.89
C ALA A 288 -7.58 -0.45 -23.37
N PHE A 289 -7.75 -0.61 -24.68
CA PHE A 289 -8.91 -1.26 -25.28
C PHE A 289 -8.52 -2.63 -25.83
N ASN A 290 -8.86 -3.69 -25.10
CA ASN A 290 -8.52 -5.05 -25.47
C ASN A 290 -9.65 -6.04 -25.17
N SER A 291 -9.67 -7.17 -25.88
CA SER A 291 -10.63 -8.26 -25.62
C SER A 291 -10.48 -8.85 -24.20
N GLN A 292 -9.27 -8.76 -23.65
CA GLN A 292 -8.92 -9.24 -22.33
C GLN A 292 -8.11 -8.18 -21.58
N MET A 293 -8.64 -7.78 -20.42
CA MET A 293 -8.25 -6.62 -19.64
C MET A 293 -8.17 -6.99 -18.15
N GLY A 294 -7.66 -8.19 -17.84
CA GLY A 294 -7.60 -8.73 -16.48
C GLY A 294 -8.94 -8.71 -15.76
N ARG A 295 -8.96 -8.12 -14.56
CA ARG A 295 -10.14 -7.98 -13.70
C ARG A 295 -11.31 -7.30 -14.42
N VAL A 296 -11.05 -6.32 -15.29
CA VAL A 296 -12.10 -5.63 -16.03
C VAL A 296 -12.87 -6.60 -16.92
N SER A 297 -12.20 -7.54 -17.58
CA SER A 297 -12.87 -8.56 -18.39
C SER A 297 -13.58 -9.62 -17.53
N MET A 298 -13.03 -9.98 -16.37
CA MET A 298 -13.73 -10.86 -15.42
C MET A 298 -15.03 -10.23 -14.94
N ASP A 299 -14.99 -8.94 -14.62
CA ASP A 299 -16.15 -8.17 -14.23
C ASP A 299 -17.11 -8.03 -15.41
N LEU A 300 -16.70 -7.54 -16.58
CA LEU A 300 -17.60 -7.37 -17.73
C LEU A 300 -18.20 -8.68 -18.27
N GLY A 301 -17.54 -9.81 -18.00
CA GLY A 301 -18.03 -11.14 -18.31
C GLY A 301 -17.72 -11.61 -19.74
N PRO A 302 -17.92 -12.92 -20.00
CA PRO A 302 -17.43 -13.59 -21.20
C PRO A 302 -18.09 -13.09 -22.50
N ALA A 303 -19.35 -12.63 -22.44
CA ALA A 303 -20.06 -12.12 -23.61
C ALA A 303 -19.40 -10.84 -24.18
N VAL A 304 -18.92 -9.95 -23.30
CA VAL A 304 -18.22 -8.73 -23.73
C VAL A 304 -16.88 -9.07 -24.35
N ALA A 305 -16.09 -9.93 -23.69
CA ALA A 305 -14.80 -10.40 -24.21
C ALA A 305 -14.96 -11.08 -25.59
N PHE A 306 -16.00 -11.91 -25.75
CA PHE A 306 -16.34 -12.54 -27.01
C PHE A 306 -16.65 -11.51 -28.11
N LEU A 307 -17.50 -10.52 -27.84
CA LEU A 307 -17.84 -9.50 -28.83
C LEU A 307 -16.64 -8.63 -29.20
N MET A 308 -15.80 -8.25 -28.23
CA MET A 308 -14.58 -7.49 -28.50
C MET A 308 -13.60 -8.29 -29.37
N GLY A 309 -13.42 -9.58 -29.08
CA GLY A 309 -12.63 -10.49 -29.92
C GLY A 309 -13.21 -10.64 -31.32
N ALA A 310 -14.52 -10.90 -31.44
CA ALA A 310 -15.21 -11.11 -32.71
C ALA A 310 -15.20 -9.87 -33.61
N LEU A 311 -15.36 -8.68 -33.03
CA LEU A 311 -15.33 -7.40 -33.73
C LEU A 311 -13.90 -6.86 -33.95
N ASN A 312 -12.87 -7.63 -33.56
CA ASN A 312 -11.46 -7.26 -33.68
C ASN A 312 -11.10 -5.94 -32.97
N LEU A 313 -11.84 -5.63 -31.90
CA LEU A 313 -11.65 -4.50 -31.00
C LEU A 313 -10.56 -4.84 -29.98
N ARG A 314 -9.32 -4.99 -30.46
CA ARG A 314 -8.20 -5.52 -29.67
C ARG A 314 -6.85 -4.89 -30.03
N LEU A 315 -6.14 -4.44 -29.00
CA LEU A 315 -4.78 -3.91 -29.08
C LEU A 315 -3.74 -4.82 -28.39
N GLY A 316 -4.15 -5.94 -27.81
CA GLY A 316 -3.26 -6.88 -27.11
C GLY A 316 -2.25 -7.57 -28.03
N LEU A 317 -1.22 -8.15 -27.40
CA LEU A 317 -0.10 -8.80 -28.08
C LEU A 317 0.10 -10.21 -27.54
N TRP A 318 0.24 -11.19 -28.43
CA TRP A 318 0.64 -12.54 -28.05
C TRP A 318 2.17 -12.71 -28.17
N VAL A 319 2.79 -13.23 -27.11
CA VAL A 319 4.24 -13.50 -27.05
C VAL A 319 4.51 -14.90 -26.48
N PRO A 320 5.64 -15.55 -26.81
CA PRO A 320 6.00 -16.81 -26.20
C PRO A 320 6.26 -16.64 -24.70
N HIS A 321 5.94 -17.69 -23.94
CA HIS A 321 6.23 -17.72 -22.51
C HIS A 321 7.76 -17.75 -22.27
N PRO A 322 8.29 -17.05 -21.25
CA PRO A 322 9.73 -16.94 -21.01
C PRO A 322 10.46 -18.29 -20.87
N GLU A 323 9.84 -19.26 -20.19
CA GLU A 323 10.37 -20.62 -20.03
C GLU A 323 10.22 -21.51 -21.27
N ASN A 324 9.43 -21.09 -22.25
CA ASN A 324 9.28 -21.79 -23.53
C ASN A 324 9.50 -20.81 -24.70
N PRO A 325 10.76 -20.37 -24.92
CA PRO A 325 11.09 -19.39 -25.95
C PRO A 325 10.98 -19.96 -27.37
N ARG A 326 10.71 -21.26 -27.52
CA ARG A 326 10.41 -21.83 -28.83
C ARG A 326 9.10 -21.21 -29.29
N ARG A 327 9.18 -20.56 -30.45
CA ARG A 327 8.00 -20.18 -31.21
C ARG A 327 7.34 -21.51 -31.60
N ASP A 328 6.36 -21.98 -30.81
CA ASP A 328 5.54 -23.15 -31.17
C ASP A 328 5.23 -23.04 -32.66
N ASP A 329 5.43 -24.15 -33.40
CA ASP A 329 5.22 -24.20 -34.83
C ASP A 329 3.95 -23.44 -35.19
N TYR A 330 4.13 -22.34 -35.92
CA TYR A 330 3.09 -21.40 -36.34
C TYR A 330 2.20 -22.02 -37.43
N THR A 331 1.95 -23.33 -37.35
CA THR A 331 1.15 -24.09 -38.30
C THR A 331 -0.31 -23.66 -38.20
N PHE A 332 -0.77 -23.20 -37.03
CA PHE A 332 -2.15 -22.74 -36.79
C PHE A 332 -2.19 -21.47 -35.92
N PRO A 333 -1.78 -20.30 -36.45
CA PRO A 333 -1.75 -19.04 -35.69
C PRO A 333 -3.12 -18.60 -35.14
N GLY A 334 -4.20 -18.94 -35.83
CA GLY A 334 -5.57 -18.58 -35.44
C GLY A 334 -6.07 -19.29 -34.18
N ARG A 335 -5.35 -20.30 -33.70
CA ARG A 335 -5.62 -20.90 -32.38
C ARG A 335 -5.57 -19.86 -31.26
N LEU A 336 -4.68 -18.87 -31.37
CA LEU A 336 -4.52 -17.81 -30.37
C LEU A 336 -5.71 -16.86 -30.40
N PHE A 337 -6.20 -16.52 -31.60
CA PHE A 337 -7.42 -15.74 -31.75
C PHE A 337 -8.66 -16.46 -31.16
N LEU A 338 -8.79 -17.77 -31.39
CA LEU A 338 -9.88 -18.55 -30.80
C LEU A 338 -9.78 -18.61 -29.27
N ARG A 339 -8.56 -18.77 -28.71
CA ARG A 339 -8.35 -18.67 -27.26
C ARG A 339 -8.73 -17.29 -26.75
N GLU A 340 -8.37 -16.25 -27.49
CA GLU A 340 -8.69 -14.87 -27.13
C GLU A 340 -10.22 -14.64 -27.07
N LEU A 341 -10.93 -15.10 -28.11
CA LEU A 341 -12.38 -15.01 -28.28
C LEU A 341 -13.17 -15.63 -27.13
N PHE A 342 -12.66 -16.71 -26.55
CA PHE A 342 -13.31 -17.41 -25.43
C PHE A 342 -12.71 -17.06 -24.06
N GLY A 343 -11.89 -16.01 -23.95
CA GLY A 343 -11.29 -15.61 -22.67
C GLY A 343 -10.32 -16.65 -22.09
N ARG A 344 -9.67 -17.46 -22.93
CA ARG A 344 -8.79 -18.58 -22.53
C ARG A 344 -7.30 -18.22 -22.52
N SER A 345 -6.97 -17.01 -22.05
CA SER A 345 -5.59 -16.67 -21.71
C SER A 345 -5.19 -17.34 -20.41
N ARG A 346 -3.91 -17.71 -20.33
CA ARG A 346 -3.30 -18.24 -19.12
C ARG A 346 -1.85 -17.77 -19.01
N THR A 347 -1.36 -17.59 -17.80
CA THR A 347 0.04 -17.21 -17.54
C THR A 347 1.01 -18.39 -17.46
N ASP A 348 0.50 -19.61 -17.34
CA ASP A 348 1.27 -20.88 -17.28
C ASP A 348 1.33 -21.61 -18.65
N GLY A 349 0.74 -21.04 -19.70
CA GLY A 349 0.70 -21.63 -21.03
C GLY A 349 1.97 -21.36 -21.86
N SER A 350 2.10 -21.98 -23.04
CA SER A 350 3.25 -21.75 -23.94
C SER A 350 3.30 -20.35 -24.56
N GLN A 351 2.20 -19.60 -24.48
CA GLN A 351 2.05 -18.25 -25.04
C GLN A 351 1.30 -17.38 -24.04
N LEU A 352 1.76 -16.15 -23.87
CA LEU A 352 1.19 -15.11 -23.01
C LEU A 352 0.43 -14.10 -23.85
N HIS A 353 -0.71 -13.63 -23.32
CA HIS A 353 -1.48 -12.53 -23.90
C HIS A 353 -1.25 -11.25 -23.09
N LEU A 354 -0.49 -10.33 -23.64
CA LEU A 354 -0.15 -9.05 -23.04
C LEU A 354 -1.18 -7.99 -23.40
N SER A 355 -1.47 -7.15 -22.42
CA SER A 355 -2.33 -5.98 -22.55
C SER A 355 -1.77 -4.83 -21.71
N ASP A 356 -2.53 -3.73 -21.64
CA ASP A 356 -2.14 -2.52 -20.90
C ASP A 356 -1.63 -2.83 -19.48
N GLY A 357 -0.59 -2.11 -19.05
CA GLY A 357 -0.07 -2.21 -17.69
C GLY A 357 -1.15 -1.94 -16.64
N ASN A 358 -2.05 -0.98 -16.90
CA ASN A 358 -3.12 -0.60 -15.99
C ASN A 358 -4.16 -1.72 -15.72
N HIS A 359 -4.21 -2.77 -16.53
CA HIS A 359 -5.01 -3.96 -16.17
C HIS A 359 -4.42 -4.74 -14.98
N PHE A 360 -3.21 -4.40 -14.55
CA PHE A 360 -2.59 -4.82 -13.30
C PHE A 360 -2.27 -3.61 -12.40
N GLU A 361 -1.34 -2.74 -12.82
CA GLU A 361 -0.96 -1.48 -12.15
C GLU A 361 -0.30 -0.50 -13.15
N ASN A 362 -0.49 0.81 -12.95
CA ASN A 362 -0.25 1.84 -13.97
C ASN A 362 1.11 2.59 -13.87
N PHE A 363 1.89 2.40 -12.80
CA PHE A 363 3.08 3.19 -12.48
C PHE A 363 4.42 2.52 -12.79
N GLY A 364 4.46 1.20 -12.90
CA GLY A 364 5.71 0.42 -12.88
C GLY A 364 6.29 0.25 -11.47
N LEU A 365 5.68 0.83 -10.43
CA LEU A 365 6.18 0.84 -9.05
C LEU A 365 6.26 -0.59 -8.48
N TYR A 366 5.27 -1.43 -8.78
CA TYR A 366 5.23 -2.82 -8.30
C TYR A 366 6.49 -3.60 -8.70
N GLU A 367 6.93 -3.43 -9.94
CA GLU A 367 8.10 -4.12 -10.48
C GLU A 367 9.43 -3.53 -9.99
N LEU A 368 9.47 -2.24 -9.67
CA LEU A 368 10.64 -1.61 -9.04
C LEU A 368 10.78 -2.04 -7.58
N VAL A 369 9.68 -2.15 -6.84
CA VAL A 369 9.67 -2.68 -5.46
C VAL A 369 10.08 -4.15 -5.43
N ARG A 370 9.58 -4.99 -6.36
CA ARG A 370 10.04 -6.39 -6.51
C ARG A 370 11.56 -6.51 -6.66
N ARG A 371 12.20 -5.50 -7.26
CA ARG A 371 13.66 -5.46 -7.49
C ARG A 371 14.44 -4.82 -6.34
N HIS A 372 13.78 -4.49 -5.22
CA HIS A 372 14.37 -3.82 -4.06
C HIS A 372 15.09 -2.52 -4.42
N CYS A 373 14.51 -1.71 -5.32
CA CYS A 373 15.08 -0.42 -5.69
C CYS A 373 15.05 0.55 -4.49
N ARG A 374 16.23 1.05 -4.08
CA ARG A 374 16.37 1.97 -2.93
C ARG A 374 15.76 3.35 -3.17
N SER A 375 15.80 3.84 -4.41
CA SER A 375 15.36 5.19 -4.77
C SER A 375 14.45 5.12 -5.98
N ILE A 376 13.20 5.53 -5.81
CA ILE A 376 12.16 5.43 -6.85
C ILE A 376 11.52 6.80 -7.04
N ILE A 377 11.37 7.21 -8.31
CA ILE A 377 10.56 8.35 -8.70
C ILE A 377 9.36 7.82 -9.47
N VAL A 378 8.16 8.20 -9.05
CA VAL A 378 6.91 7.91 -9.74
C VAL A 378 6.31 9.23 -10.21
N SER A 379 5.87 9.25 -11.47
CA SER A 379 5.08 10.34 -12.03
C SER A 379 3.71 9.79 -12.41
N ASP A 380 2.69 10.14 -11.64
CA ASP A 380 1.32 9.73 -11.91
C ASP A 380 0.68 10.71 -12.91
N CYS A 381 0.60 10.30 -14.17
CA CYS A 381 -0.07 11.06 -15.23
C CYS A 381 -1.50 10.54 -15.52
N GLY A 382 -2.10 9.75 -14.62
CA GLY A 382 -3.46 9.27 -14.76
C GLY A 382 -4.49 10.37 -14.52
N ALA A 383 -5.58 10.35 -15.30
CA ALA A 383 -6.72 11.24 -15.10
C ALA A 383 -7.45 10.87 -13.79
N ASP A 384 -7.48 11.81 -12.86
CA ASP A 384 -8.09 11.64 -11.54
C ASP A 384 -8.85 12.91 -11.12
N PRO A 385 -10.01 13.19 -11.73
CA PRO A 385 -10.73 14.44 -11.51
C PRO A 385 -11.27 14.60 -10.08
N ALA A 386 -11.36 13.50 -9.32
CA ALA A 386 -11.74 13.53 -7.91
C ALA A 386 -10.52 13.53 -6.96
N VAL A 387 -9.31 13.39 -7.50
CA VAL A 387 -8.05 13.27 -6.76
C VAL A 387 -8.17 12.17 -5.68
N SER A 388 -8.75 11.02 -6.08
CA SER A 388 -9.00 9.86 -5.23
C SER A 388 -7.76 9.00 -5.02
N PHE A 389 -6.78 9.09 -5.92
CA PHE A 389 -5.56 8.28 -5.96
C PHE A 389 -5.84 6.77 -6.04
N ASP A 390 -6.82 6.38 -6.85
CA ASP A 390 -7.21 4.96 -7.00
C ASP A 390 -6.05 4.07 -7.51
N ASP A 391 -5.26 4.56 -8.46
CA ASP A 391 -4.09 3.84 -9.00
C ASP A 391 -3.00 3.64 -7.92
N LEU A 392 -2.74 4.67 -7.11
CA LEU A 392 -1.83 4.58 -5.96
C LEU A 392 -2.34 3.59 -4.92
N ALA A 393 -3.61 3.69 -4.53
CA ALA A 393 -4.21 2.76 -3.59
C ALA A 393 -4.19 1.31 -4.13
N ASN A 394 -4.31 1.11 -5.44
CA ASN A 394 -4.22 -0.20 -6.09
C ASN A 394 -2.79 -0.79 -5.97
N VAL A 395 -1.75 -0.01 -6.31
CA VAL A 395 -0.37 -0.52 -6.23
C VAL A 395 0.11 -0.75 -4.80
N LEU A 396 -0.24 0.16 -3.86
CA LEU A 396 0.12 0.02 -2.44
C LEU A 396 -0.44 -1.28 -1.83
N ARG A 397 -1.73 -1.59 -2.13
CA ARG A 397 -2.35 -2.85 -1.68
C ARG A 397 -1.66 -4.07 -2.26
N ARG A 398 -1.33 -4.06 -3.55
CA ARG A 398 -0.67 -5.20 -4.21
C ARG A 398 0.74 -5.44 -3.71
N VAL A 399 1.51 -4.37 -3.50
CA VAL A 399 2.86 -4.45 -2.92
C VAL A 399 2.82 -5.08 -1.53
N ARG A 400 1.87 -4.65 -0.68
CA ARG A 400 1.64 -5.25 0.64
C ARG A 400 1.21 -6.72 0.55
N GLU A 401 0.20 -7.03 -0.26
CA GLU A 401 -0.36 -8.37 -0.39
C GLU A 401 0.63 -9.39 -0.97
N ASP A 402 1.43 -8.99 -1.96
CA ASP A 402 2.31 -9.92 -2.68
C ASP A 402 3.73 -9.98 -2.10
N PHE A 403 4.24 -8.89 -1.51
CA PHE A 403 5.63 -8.80 -1.04
C PHE A 403 5.76 -8.57 0.46
N GLY A 404 4.68 -8.24 1.18
CA GLY A 404 4.76 -7.87 2.59
C GLY A 404 5.49 -6.54 2.84
N VAL A 405 5.69 -5.73 1.79
CA VAL A 405 6.38 -4.44 1.84
C VAL A 405 5.36 -3.35 2.15
N GLU A 406 5.69 -2.46 3.09
CA GLU A 406 4.87 -1.29 3.42
C GLU A 406 5.47 -0.03 2.80
N ILE A 407 4.62 0.89 2.35
CA ILE A 407 5.03 2.20 1.85
C ILE A 407 4.26 3.27 2.61
N GLU A 408 4.98 4.08 3.37
CA GLU A 408 4.45 5.23 4.09
C GLU A 408 4.57 6.48 3.21
N LEU A 409 3.42 7.03 2.81
CA LEU A 409 3.35 8.19 1.93
C LEU A 409 2.17 9.07 2.35
N ASP A 410 2.44 10.33 2.72
CA ASP A 410 1.38 11.30 2.97
C ASP A 410 1.05 12.08 1.69
N ILE A 411 -0.16 11.88 1.20
CA ILE A 411 -0.67 12.49 -0.03
C ILE A 411 -1.52 13.74 0.24
N ALA A 412 -1.75 14.13 1.51
CA ALA A 412 -2.56 15.29 1.84
C ALA A 412 -2.08 16.59 1.15
N PRO A 413 -0.75 16.87 1.03
CA PRO A 413 -0.27 18.06 0.33
C PRO A 413 -0.60 18.12 -1.17
N LEU A 414 -0.86 16.97 -1.80
CA LEU A 414 -1.20 16.88 -3.23
C LEU A 414 -2.69 17.14 -3.49
N ARG A 415 -3.53 17.15 -2.46
CA ARG A 415 -4.97 17.37 -2.63
C ARG A 415 -5.25 18.86 -2.79
N PRO A 416 -6.03 19.26 -3.81
CA PRO A 416 -6.45 20.64 -3.96
C PRO A 416 -7.39 21.06 -2.82
N ALA A 417 -7.20 22.28 -2.31
CA ALA A 417 -8.11 22.93 -1.38
C ALA A 417 -9.34 23.48 -2.11
N ALA A 418 -10.18 24.25 -1.40
CA ALA A 418 -11.44 24.80 -1.94
C ALA A 418 -11.23 25.76 -3.13
N ASP A 419 -10.06 26.36 -3.24
CA ASP A 419 -9.62 27.21 -4.35
C ASP A 419 -9.15 26.41 -5.58
N GLY A 420 -9.05 25.08 -5.47
CA GLY A 420 -8.54 24.21 -6.52
C GLY A 420 -7.02 24.10 -6.56
N LEU A 421 -6.30 24.64 -5.57
CA LEU A 421 -4.84 24.61 -5.48
C LEU A 421 -4.37 23.59 -4.43
N ALA A 422 -3.40 22.77 -4.78
CA ALA A 422 -2.68 21.89 -3.88
C ALA A 422 -1.54 22.65 -3.18
N ARG A 423 -1.01 22.08 -2.08
CA ARG A 423 0.14 22.67 -1.38
C ARG A 423 1.47 22.32 -2.06
N GLN A 424 1.54 21.17 -2.74
CA GLN A 424 2.76 20.65 -3.36
C GLN A 424 2.45 19.90 -4.66
N HIS A 425 3.45 19.80 -5.54
CA HIS A 425 3.40 18.98 -6.77
C HIS A 425 3.87 17.53 -6.57
N ALA A 426 4.63 17.28 -5.51
CA ALA A 426 5.20 15.98 -5.21
C ALA A 426 5.33 15.78 -3.71
N VAL A 427 5.33 14.52 -3.29
CA VAL A 427 5.55 14.12 -1.89
C VAL A 427 6.60 13.01 -1.83
N ALA A 428 7.32 12.97 -0.71
CA ALA A 428 8.30 11.92 -0.43
C ALA A 428 7.75 10.95 0.61
N GLY A 429 8.00 9.66 0.41
CA GLY A 429 7.62 8.58 1.32
C GLY A 429 8.73 7.55 1.52
N THR A 430 8.52 6.69 2.50
CA THR A 430 9.45 5.63 2.89
C THR A 430 8.91 4.27 2.47
N ILE A 431 9.76 3.46 1.83
CA ILE A 431 9.47 2.06 1.50
C ILE A 431 10.16 1.21 2.58
N HIS A 432 9.42 0.31 3.21
CA HIS A 432 9.90 -0.59 4.27
C HIS A 432 9.94 -2.02 3.74
N TYR A 433 11.12 -2.49 3.30
CA TYR A 433 11.27 -3.78 2.64
C TYR A 433 11.23 -4.97 3.62
N ASP A 434 11.68 -4.78 4.86
CA ASP A 434 11.75 -5.78 5.92
C ASP A 434 10.80 -5.46 7.11
N GLY A 435 9.69 -4.77 6.83
CA GLY A 435 8.70 -4.34 7.81
C GLY A 435 9.00 -2.97 8.45
N LEU A 436 8.03 -2.41 9.19
CA LEU A 436 8.12 -1.03 9.72
C LEU A 436 9.29 -0.82 10.69
N ASP A 437 9.60 -1.85 11.49
CA ASP A 437 10.73 -1.86 12.43
C ASP A 437 12.05 -2.32 11.79
N GLY A 438 12.00 -2.70 10.52
CA GLY A 438 13.13 -3.17 9.74
C GLY A 438 14.12 -2.05 9.41
N SER A 439 15.30 -2.46 8.92
CA SER A 439 16.39 -1.56 8.57
C SER A 439 16.54 -1.33 7.06
N ASP A 440 15.97 -2.20 6.23
CA ASP A 440 16.02 -2.09 4.78
C ASP A 440 14.95 -1.12 4.27
N LYS A 441 15.36 0.12 4.06
CA LYS A 441 14.48 1.24 3.68
C LYS A 441 14.82 1.85 2.34
N GLY A 442 13.79 2.05 1.52
CA GLY A 442 13.83 2.82 0.29
C GLY A 442 13.13 4.17 0.41
N THR A 443 13.32 5.05 -0.58
CA THR A 443 12.65 6.34 -0.68
C THR A 443 11.85 6.41 -1.99
N LEU A 444 10.59 6.80 -1.87
CA LEU A 444 9.68 7.04 -2.99
C LEU A 444 9.43 8.55 -3.12
N LEU A 445 9.70 9.11 -4.29
CA LEU A 445 9.27 10.45 -4.68
C LEU A 445 8.09 10.32 -5.64
N PHE A 446 6.92 10.79 -5.24
CA PHE A 446 5.69 10.65 -6.00
C PHE A 446 5.20 12.02 -6.50
N PHE A 447 5.14 12.20 -7.82
CA PHE A 447 4.60 13.39 -8.47
C PHE A 447 3.15 13.18 -8.89
N LYS A 448 2.31 14.20 -8.70
CA LYS A 448 0.97 14.29 -9.24
C LYS A 448 0.81 15.66 -9.94
N PRO A 449 0.26 15.72 -11.18
CA PRO A 449 -0.15 16.97 -11.78
C PRO A 449 -1.14 17.67 -10.85
N ALA A 450 -0.70 18.76 -10.25
CA ALA A 450 -1.46 19.57 -9.33
C ALA A 450 -1.03 21.02 -9.54
N LEU A 451 -1.95 21.96 -9.31
CA LEU A 451 -1.66 23.38 -9.38
C LEU A 451 -1.43 23.91 -7.97
N THR A 452 -0.37 24.66 -7.72
CA THR A 452 -0.06 25.30 -6.44
C THR A 452 -0.20 26.82 -6.48
N GLY A 453 -0.41 27.40 -7.67
CA GLY A 453 -0.68 28.82 -7.88
C GLY A 453 0.55 29.63 -8.28
N ASP A 454 1.74 29.02 -8.30
CA ASP A 454 3.00 29.62 -8.75
C ASP A 454 3.36 29.25 -10.20
N GLU A 455 2.46 28.61 -10.93
CA GLU A 455 2.68 28.19 -12.30
C GLU A 455 2.83 29.37 -13.28
N PRO A 456 3.45 29.14 -14.45
CA PRO A 456 3.51 30.12 -15.52
C PRO A 456 2.11 30.66 -15.93
N PRO A 457 2.01 31.95 -16.33
CA PRO A 457 0.72 32.60 -16.62
C PRO A 457 -0.13 31.92 -17.71
N ASP A 458 0.51 31.29 -18.69
CA ASP A 458 -0.15 30.52 -19.75
C ASP A 458 -0.86 29.28 -19.20
N VAL A 459 -0.25 28.55 -18.26
CA VAL A 459 -0.86 27.40 -17.57
C VAL A 459 -2.03 27.84 -16.69
N LEU A 460 -1.88 28.94 -15.94
CA LEU A 460 -2.95 29.50 -15.10
C LEU A 460 -4.13 30.01 -15.95
N GLN A 461 -3.85 30.61 -17.11
CA GLN A 461 -4.88 31.01 -18.06
C GLN A 461 -5.61 29.80 -18.64
N TYR A 462 -4.89 28.74 -18.99
CA TYR A 462 -5.49 27.50 -19.49
C TYR A 462 -6.44 26.90 -18.46
N ARG A 463 -6.04 26.84 -17.18
CA ARG A 463 -6.90 26.40 -16.06
C ARG A 463 -8.17 27.23 -15.91
N THR A 464 -8.10 28.53 -16.17
CA THR A 464 -9.27 29.42 -16.10
C THR A 464 -10.32 29.07 -17.15
N LYS A 465 -9.89 28.62 -18.34
CA LYS A 465 -10.78 28.18 -19.42
C LYS A 465 -11.22 26.72 -19.26
N ASN A 466 -10.39 25.89 -18.63
CA ASN A 466 -10.59 24.44 -18.54
C ASN A 466 -10.67 23.97 -17.08
N GLY A 467 -11.90 23.87 -16.57
CA GLY A 467 -12.17 23.55 -15.17
C GLY A 467 -11.67 22.19 -14.69
N GLN A 468 -11.48 21.23 -15.60
CA GLN A 468 -11.02 19.88 -15.31
C GLN A 468 -9.50 19.72 -15.32
N PHE A 469 -8.75 20.70 -15.84
CA PHE A 469 -7.30 20.66 -15.86
C PHE A 469 -6.74 20.70 -14.41
N PRO A 470 -5.73 19.88 -14.05
CA PRO A 470 -4.92 18.97 -14.89
C PRO A 470 -5.38 17.49 -14.88
N HIS A 471 -6.68 17.24 -14.75
CA HIS A 471 -7.29 15.91 -14.71
C HIS A 471 -8.39 15.74 -15.77
N GLU A 472 -8.14 16.26 -16.97
CA GLU A 472 -9.05 16.08 -18.10
C GLU A 472 -9.15 14.60 -18.50
N THR A 473 -10.30 14.23 -19.07
CA THR A 473 -10.58 12.82 -19.39
C THR A 473 -9.63 12.25 -20.43
N THR A 474 -9.16 11.02 -20.21
CA THR A 474 -8.42 10.24 -21.22
C THR A 474 -9.29 9.79 -22.39
N GLY A 475 -10.60 10.07 -22.36
CA GLY A 475 -11.47 9.90 -23.53
C GLY A 475 -11.11 10.84 -24.68
N ASP A 476 -10.49 11.99 -24.39
CA ASP A 476 -9.88 12.84 -25.40
C ASP A 476 -8.44 12.42 -25.66
N GLN A 477 -8.18 12.02 -26.90
CA GLN A 477 -6.89 11.51 -27.36
C GLN A 477 -6.26 12.47 -28.39
N PHE A 478 -6.88 13.62 -28.68
CA PHE A 478 -6.46 14.56 -29.71
C PHE A 478 -6.25 15.96 -29.12
N TYR A 479 -5.23 16.09 -28.29
CA TYR A 479 -4.89 17.37 -27.67
C TYR A 479 -4.61 18.44 -28.73
N ASP A 480 -5.15 19.62 -28.53
CA ASP A 480 -4.71 20.81 -29.24
C ASP A 480 -3.36 21.31 -28.71
N GLU A 481 -2.81 22.32 -29.37
CA GLU A 481 -1.49 22.88 -29.00
C GLU A 481 -1.49 23.44 -27.58
N ALA A 482 -2.55 24.15 -27.18
CA ALA A 482 -2.62 24.79 -25.87
C ALA A 482 -2.71 23.76 -24.75
N GLN A 483 -3.51 22.70 -24.93
CA GLN A 483 -3.63 21.60 -23.98
C GLN A 483 -2.32 20.85 -23.83
N TRP A 484 -1.69 20.44 -24.95
CA TRP A 484 -0.42 19.73 -24.93
C TRP A 484 0.68 20.55 -24.24
N GLU A 485 0.83 21.81 -24.64
CA GLU A 485 1.86 22.69 -24.07
C GLU A 485 1.61 22.97 -22.58
N SER A 486 0.35 23.12 -22.16
CA SER A 486 0.00 23.33 -20.75
C SER A 486 0.38 22.13 -19.87
N TYR A 487 0.12 20.89 -20.30
CA TYR A 487 0.57 19.69 -19.56
C TYR A 487 2.10 19.58 -19.54
N ARG A 488 2.76 19.81 -20.68
CA ARG A 488 4.23 19.78 -20.77
C ARG A 488 4.86 20.81 -19.83
N ARG A 489 4.34 22.04 -19.83
CA ARG A 489 4.85 23.16 -19.04
C ARG A 489 4.57 22.98 -17.55
N LEU A 490 3.40 22.46 -17.18
CA LEU A 490 3.08 22.08 -15.80
C LEU A 490 4.04 21.01 -15.28
N GLY A 491 4.29 19.96 -16.05
CA GLY A 491 5.24 18.90 -15.67
C GLY A 491 6.66 19.43 -15.49
N GLU A 492 7.12 20.30 -16.40
CA GLU A 492 8.42 20.95 -16.28
C GLU A 492 8.51 21.83 -15.02
N HIS A 493 7.50 22.66 -14.77
CA HIS A 493 7.40 23.52 -13.59
C HIS A 493 7.44 22.70 -12.30
N ALA A 494 6.59 21.69 -12.19
CA ALA A 494 6.51 20.80 -11.02
C ALA A 494 7.88 20.19 -10.66
N VAL A 495 8.61 19.67 -11.66
CA VAL A 495 9.93 19.08 -11.45
C VAL A 495 10.96 20.14 -11.07
N ARG A 496 10.99 21.30 -11.75
CA ARG A 496 11.94 22.38 -11.45
C ARG A 496 11.73 22.96 -10.05
N THR A 497 10.49 23.17 -9.63
CA THR A 497 10.17 23.66 -8.29
C THR A 497 10.55 22.63 -7.22
N THR A 498 10.27 21.34 -7.47
CA THR A 498 10.54 20.27 -6.50
C THR A 498 12.04 19.93 -6.38
N LEU A 499 12.74 19.85 -7.51
CA LEU A 499 14.12 19.36 -7.60
C LEU A 499 15.14 20.46 -7.96
N GLY A 500 14.75 21.74 -7.99
CA GLY A 500 15.65 22.85 -8.37
C GLY A 500 16.89 22.95 -7.48
N PHE A 501 16.80 22.52 -6.22
CA PHE A 501 17.96 22.45 -5.33
C PHE A 501 19.04 21.47 -5.81
N ALA A 502 18.69 20.49 -6.67
CA ALA A 502 19.63 19.52 -7.20
C ALA A 502 20.76 20.18 -8.01
N GLU A 503 20.54 21.38 -8.57
CA GLU A 503 21.56 22.17 -9.26
C GLU A 503 22.70 22.60 -8.32
N SER A 504 22.43 22.71 -7.02
CA SER A 504 23.44 23.00 -5.99
C SER A 504 24.24 21.77 -5.53
N ILE A 505 23.79 20.56 -5.87
CA ILE A 505 24.47 19.32 -5.50
C ILE A 505 25.57 19.04 -6.54
N GLY A 506 26.83 19.20 -6.14
CA GLY A 506 27.97 18.88 -7.01
C GLY A 506 27.85 17.48 -7.64
N HIS A 507 28.09 17.37 -8.95
CA HIS A 507 27.84 16.17 -9.77
C HIS A 507 28.82 15.01 -9.56
N GLU A 508 29.43 14.87 -8.38
CA GLU A 508 30.25 13.69 -8.09
C GLU A 508 29.35 12.43 -8.12
N LYS A 509 29.58 11.59 -9.14
CA LYS A 509 28.65 10.53 -9.56
C LYS A 509 28.28 9.52 -8.48
N ALA A 510 29.14 9.31 -7.49
CA ALA A 510 28.93 8.27 -6.48
C ALA A 510 27.89 8.65 -5.42
N ALA A 511 27.72 9.94 -5.12
CA ALA A 511 26.86 10.40 -4.02
C ALA A 511 25.67 11.27 -4.47
N PHE A 512 25.56 11.60 -5.76
CA PHE A 512 24.51 12.48 -6.26
C PHE A 512 23.10 11.98 -5.94
N LEU A 513 22.80 10.70 -6.22
CA LEU A 513 21.47 10.13 -5.99
C LEU A 513 21.13 10.10 -4.49
N ASP A 514 22.06 9.69 -3.65
CA ASP A 514 21.84 9.65 -2.19
C ASP A 514 21.60 11.07 -1.64
N ARG A 515 22.39 12.06 -2.06
CA ARG A 515 22.20 13.47 -1.66
C ARG A 515 20.91 14.06 -2.21
N LEU A 516 20.52 13.71 -3.44
CA LEU A 516 19.26 14.15 -4.03
C LEU A 516 18.09 13.64 -3.21
N PHE A 517 18.02 12.33 -2.95
CA PHE A 517 16.92 11.73 -2.21
C PHE A 517 16.91 12.12 -0.73
N LEU A 518 18.08 12.36 -0.12
CA LEU A 518 18.18 12.95 1.21
C LEU A 518 17.59 14.36 1.22
N GLY A 519 18.00 15.22 0.28
CA GLY A 519 17.47 16.59 0.18
C GLY A 519 15.99 16.66 -0.20
N VAL A 520 15.48 15.68 -0.94
CA VAL A 520 14.04 15.51 -1.20
C VAL A 520 13.31 15.18 0.11
N ARG A 521 13.82 14.20 0.88
CA ARG A 521 13.23 13.83 2.17
C ARG A 521 13.23 15.01 3.14
N GLU A 522 14.32 15.77 3.24
CA GLU A 522 14.38 16.94 4.12
C GLU A 522 13.32 18.01 3.79
N ARG A 523 12.95 18.16 2.51
CA ARG A 523 12.06 19.23 2.05
C ARG A 523 10.59 18.82 1.96
N LEU A 524 10.31 17.57 1.59
CA LEU A 524 8.97 17.09 1.25
C LEU A 524 8.37 16.11 2.26
N HIS A 525 9.08 15.76 3.34
CA HIS A 525 8.49 14.92 4.36
C HIS A 525 7.33 15.65 5.06
N PRO A 526 6.19 14.99 5.29
CA PRO A 526 5.06 15.58 6.00
C PRO A 526 5.44 15.92 7.44
N ALA A 527 5.22 17.17 7.84
CA ALA A 527 5.37 17.65 9.21
C ALA A 527 3.99 18.03 9.77
N ALA A 528 3.84 18.02 11.10
CA ALA A 528 2.62 18.47 11.75
C ALA A 528 2.35 19.96 11.45
N GLU A 529 1.09 20.39 11.56
CA GLU A 529 0.76 21.81 11.41
C GLU A 529 1.40 22.60 12.57
N GLY A 530 2.17 23.64 12.25
CA GLY A 530 2.93 24.43 13.22
C GLY A 530 4.23 23.80 13.75
N HIS A 531 4.70 22.71 13.12
CA HIS A 531 5.93 21.99 13.53
C HIS A 531 7.17 22.90 13.64
N ARG A 532 7.27 23.91 12.78
CA ARG A 532 8.40 24.86 12.78
C ARG A 532 8.38 25.77 13.99
N GLU A 533 7.21 26.30 14.38
CA GLU A 533 7.10 27.13 15.58
C GLU A 533 7.42 26.33 16.84
N VAL A 534 6.92 25.09 16.91
CA VAL A 534 7.24 24.15 18.00
C VAL A 534 8.74 23.89 18.07
N PHE A 535 9.37 23.58 16.93
CA PHE A 535 10.81 23.31 16.88
C PHE A 535 11.63 24.50 17.40
N ILE A 536 11.31 25.73 16.98
CA ILE A 536 12.00 26.94 17.42
C ILE A 536 11.82 27.14 18.94
N ALA A 537 10.58 27.11 19.41
CA ALA A 537 10.26 27.34 20.82
C ALA A 537 10.91 26.31 21.76
N MET A 538 10.94 25.03 21.35
CA MET A 538 11.57 23.98 22.14
C MET A 538 13.09 24.03 22.08
N SER A 539 13.68 24.49 20.96
CA SER A 539 15.13 24.67 20.81
C SER A 539 15.67 25.70 21.80
N GLU A 540 14.96 26.81 21.99
CA GLU A 540 15.33 27.82 22.98
C GLU A 540 15.31 27.26 24.41
N ARG A 541 14.30 26.47 24.76
CA ARG A 541 14.21 25.81 26.07
C ARG A 541 15.35 24.80 26.31
N CYS A 542 15.72 24.05 25.27
CA CYS A 542 16.83 23.10 25.32
C CYS A 542 18.17 23.83 25.50
N ALA A 543 18.41 24.89 24.73
CA ALA A 543 19.61 25.71 24.84
C ALA A 543 19.74 26.36 26.23
N SER A 544 18.65 26.86 26.80
CA SER A 544 18.63 27.38 28.18
C SER A 544 18.97 26.30 29.20
N LEU A 545 18.39 25.09 29.07
CA LEU A 545 18.71 23.98 29.97
C LEU A 545 20.20 23.60 29.89
N GLU A 546 20.76 23.53 28.69
CA GLU A 546 22.17 23.20 28.49
C GLU A 546 23.10 24.26 29.07
N ALA A 547 22.81 25.54 28.85
CA ALA A 547 23.59 26.64 29.41
C ALA A 547 23.59 26.60 30.95
N ASP A 548 22.43 26.33 31.56
CA ASP A 548 22.29 26.20 33.00
C ASP A 548 23.06 24.97 33.53
N VAL A 549 22.91 23.81 32.87
CA VAL A 549 23.63 22.58 33.24
C VAL A 549 25.13 22.79 33.11
N PHE A 550 25.61 23.44 32.06
CA PHE A 550 27.03 23.66 31.83
C PHE A 550 27.66 24.61 32.87
N SER A 551 26.95 25.69 33.21
CA SER A 551 27.43 26.74 34.11
C SER A 551 27.28 26.38 35.59
N GLN A 552 26.14 25.82 35.98
CA GLN A 552 25.74 25.61 37.38
C GLN A 552 25.41 24.15 37.71
N GLY A 553 25.36 23.27 36.71
CA GLY A 553 24.93 21.89 36.91
C GLY A 553 25.95 21.01 37.64
N PRO A 554 25.46 19.94 38.29
CA PRO A 554 26.30 19.03 39.05
C PRO A 554 27.35 18.36 38.16
N SER A 555 28.53 18.15 38.73
CA SER A 555 29.71 17.72 37.96
C SER A 555 29.53 16.35 37.28
N ALA A 556 28.74 15.46 37.87
CA ALA A 556 28.43 14.15 37.31
C ALA A 556 27.49 14.26 36.10
N LEU A 557 26.39 15.00 36.23
CA LEU A 557 25.42 15.18 35.14
C LEU A 557 26.05 15.89 33.93
N ARG A 558 26.89 16.91 34.15
CA ARG A 558 27.64 17.57 33.07
C ARG A 558 28.51 16.59 32.27
N ARG A 559 29.17 15.67 32.96
CA ARG A 559 30.03 14.67 32.32
C ARG A 559 29.25 13.62 31.55
N GLU A 560 28.10 13.21 32.09
CA GLU A 560 27.23 12.22 31.46
C GLU A 560 26.50 12.77 30.22
N LEU A 561 26.14 14.06 30.23
CA LEU A 561 25.48 14.71 29.09
C LEU A 561 26.46 15.15 27.98
N PHE A 562 27.74 15.30 28.31
CA PHE A 562 28.80 15.69 27.36
C PHE A 562 30.01 14.74 27.44
N PRO A 563 29.82 13.43 27.19
CA PRO A 563 30.87 12.43 27.40
C PRO A 563 32.10 12.65 26.51
N GLU A 564 31.95 13.28 25.35
CA GLU A 564 33.05 13.54 24.40
C GLU A 564 34.09 14.50 24.98
N VAL A 565 33.64 15.51 25.73
CA VAL A 565 34.53 16.49 26.38
C VAL A 565 35.32 15.84 27.51
N VAL A 566 34.70 14.85 28.17
CA VAL A 566 35.30 14.10 29.29
C VAL A 566 36.31 13.08 28.78
N ALA A 567 36.02 12.41 27.66
CA ALA A 567 36.92 11.47 27.03
C ALA A 567 38.29 12.11 26.69
N LEU A 568 38.32 13.41 26.43
CA LEU A 568 39.55 14.17 26.17
C LEU A 568 40.37 14.51 27.43
N ARG A 569 39.78 14.46 28.64
CA ARG A 569 40.44 14.89 29.90
C ARG A 569 40.90 13.76 30.82
N GLY A 570 40.63 12.49 30.48
CA GLY A 570 40.96 11.34 31.32
C GLY A 570 39.95 11.10 32.45
N GLN A 571 39.82 9.84 32.88
CA GLN A 571 38.79 9.39 33.82
C GLN A 571 39.16 9.65 35.29
N GLU A 572 38.51 10.61 35.93
CA GLU A 572 38.32 10.60 37.38
C GLU A 572 36.87 10.24 37.72
N GLN A 573 36.67 9.07 38.32
CA GLN A 573 35.38 8.61 38.82
C GLN A 573 35.06 9.34 40.13
N LEU A 574 34.26 10.40 40.05
CA LEU A 574 33.74 11.10 41.24
C LEU A 574 32.37 10.50 41.58
N VAL A 575 32.25 9.99 42.80
CA VAL A 575 30.96 9.62 43.39
C VAL A 575 30.23 10.93 43.72
N PRO A 576 29.02 11.17 43.17
CA PRO A 576 28.25 12.36 43.49
C PRO A 576 27.90 12.38 44.99
N ASP A 577 28.01 13.53 45.64
CA ASP A 577 27.42 13.73 46.96
C ASP A 577 25.88 13.89 46.86
N LEU A 578 25.19 13.83 48.00
CA LEU A 578 23.72 13.90 48.04
C LEU A 578 23.16 15.24 47.51
N GLU A 579 23.89 16.34 47.69
CA GLU A 579 23.49 17.68 47.25
C GLU A 579 23.56 17.79 45.71
N GLN A 580 24.61 17.25 45.10
CA GLN A 580 24.76 17.14 43.66
C GLN A 580 23.68 16.26 43.03
N GLU A 581 23.25 15.20 43.72
CA GLU A 581 22.14 14.35 43.27
C GLU A 581 20.80 15.10 43.33
N LEU A 582 20.52 15.85 44.40
CA LEU A 582 19.32 16.69 44.51
C LEU A 582 19.25 17.74 43.40
N GLN A 583 20.38 18.41 43.13
CA GLN A 583 20.49 19.33 42.00
C GLN A 583 20.26 18.61 40.67
N ALA A 584 20.83 17.41 40.47
CA ALA A 584 20.65 16.65 39.24
C ALA A 584 19.17 16.32 38.98
N VAL A 585 18.41 15.94 40.00
CA VAL A 585 16.97 15.68 39.89
C VAL A 585 16.20 16.90 39.35
N SER A 586 16.53 18.11 39.80
CA SER A 586 15.88 19.34 39.31
C SER A 586 16.08 19.56 37.80
N TYR A 587 17.28 19.28 37.29
CA TYR A 587 17.59 19.36 35.87
C TYR A 587 16.93 18.24 35.07
N LEU A 588 16.89 17.02 35.62
CA LEU A 588 16.20 15.89 35.00
C LEU A 588 14.69 16.15 34.85
N MET A 589 14.04 16.75 35.85
CA MET A 589 12.62 17.11 35.75
C MET A 589 12.37 18.11 34.61
N ARG A 590 13.25 19.11 34.44
CA ARG A 590 13.19 20.05 33.30
C ARG A 590 13.43 19.34 31.97
N ALA A 591 14.42 18.46 31.89
CA ALA A 591 14.73 17.69 30.69
C ALA A 591 13.55 16.81 30.27
N ILE A 592 12.99 16.03 31.19
CA ILE A 592 11.85 15.13 30.92
C ILE A 592 10.61 15.95 30.55
N GLN A 593 10.39 17.12 31.16
CA GLN A 593 9.28 17.99 30.75
C GLN A 593 9.45 18.46 29.31
N ILE A 594 10.66 18.86 28.89
CA ILE A 594 10.93 19.20 27.49
C ILE A 594 10.68 17.98 26.60
N MET A 595 11.07 16.77 27.03
CA MET A 595 10.79 15.54 26.29
C MET A 595 9.30 15.32 26.04
N GLU A 596 8.47 15.46 27.08
CA GLU A 596 7.02 15.31 26.96
C GLU A 596 6.39 16.42 26.11
N ASP A 597 6.80 17.68 26.32
CA ASP A 597 6.26 18.83 25.59
C ASP A 597 6.54 18.70 24.08
N VAL A 598 7.75 18.30 23.70
CA VAL A 598 8.11 18.03 22.30
C VAL A 598 7.38 16.79 21.78
N TRP A 599 7.25 15.72 22.59
CA TRP A 599 6.52 14.52 22.20
C TRP A 599 5.08 14.84 21.80
N VAL A 600 4.39 15.68 22.58
CA VAL A 600 3.04 16.15 22.26
C VAL A 600 3.05 17.12 21.08
N ALA A 601 3.89 18.15 21.13
CA ALA A 601 3.80 19.27 20.19
C ALA A 601 4.31 18.94 18.79
N ALA A 602 5.27 18.03 18.65
CA ALA A 602 5.79 17.55 17.37
C ALA A 602 5.15 16.20 16.93
N ASP A 603 4.12 15.72 17.65
CA ASP A 603 3.43 14.45 17.41
C ASP A 603 4.42 13.30 17.15
N LEU A 604 5.37 13.14 18.07
CA LEU A 604 6.48 12.18 17.91
C LEU A 604 6.00 10.74 17.88
N GLU A 605 4.80 10.44 18.38
CA GLU A 605 4.20 9.10 18.24
C GLU A 605 4.08 8.70 16.76
N ARG A 606 3.80 9.66 15.87
CA ARG A 606 3.69 9.44 14.43
C ARG A 606 4.91 9.89 13.62
N TYR A 607 5.58 10.96 14.02
CA TYR A 607 6.61 11.63 13.23
C TYR A 607 8.01 11.59 13.85
N TRP A 608 8.32 10.67 14.76
CA TRP A 608 9.65 10.59 15.38
C TRP A 608 10.81 10.47 14.37
N SER A 609 10.61 9.78 13.25
CA SER A 609 11.63 9.58 12.20
C SER A 609 11.67 10.72 11.18
N HIS A 610 10.92 11.81 11.41
CA HIS A 610 10.97 12.99 10.55
C HIS A 610 12.36 13.64 10.63
N PRO A 611 12.95 14.11 9.52
CA PRO A 611 14.29 14.72 9.53
C PRO A 611 14.45 15.88 10.54
N LEU A 612 13.43 16.75 10.65
CA LEU A 612 13.41 17.82 11.66
C LEU A 612 13.36 17.31 13.12
N ASN A 613 12.90 16.07 13.35
CA ASN A 613 12.82 15.48 14.69
C ASN A 613 14.03 14.61 15.03
N GLU A 614 14.92 14.28 14.08
CA GLU A 614 16.13 13.51 14.38
C GLU A 614 16.99 14.20 15.45
N GLY A 615 17.09 15.53 15.41
CA GLY A 615 17.76 16.31 16.45
C GLY A 615 17.14 16.07 17.84
N TRP A 616 15.81 16.10 17.95
CA TRP A 616 15.09 15.80 19.19
C TRP A 616 15.32 14.38 19.67
N MET A 617 15.22 13.41 18.77
CA MET A 617 15.45 12.00 19.10
C MET A 617 16.88 11.76 19.60
N ASN A 618 17.87 12.43 19.01
CA ASN A 618 19.26 12.37 19.46
C ASN A 618 19.46 13.03 20.84
N TYR A 619 18.82 14.17 21.11
CA TYR A 619 18.81 14.78 22.44
C TYR A 619 18.23 13.82 23.49
N PHE A 620 17.08 13.23 23.19
CA PHE A 620 16.40 12.33 24.11
C PHE A 620 17.19 11.06 24.34
N GLN A 621 17.78 10.49 23.29
CA GLN A 621 18.66 9.34 23.40
C GLN A 621 19.86 9.66 24.30
N ARG A 622 20.48 10.84 24.14
CA ARG A 622 21.60 11.27 24.98
C ARG A 622 21.19 11.42 26.44
N TRP A 623 20.06 12.09 26.73
CA TRP A 623 19.55 12.23 28.09
C TRP A 623 19.16 10.89 28.71
N ALA A 624 18.41 10.06 27.99
CA ALA A 624 17.98 8.74 28.43
C ALA A 624 19.12 7.73 28.60
N SER A 625 20.26 7.97 27.95
CA SER A 625 21.48 7.15 28.12
C SER A 625 22.30 7.57 29.34
N ALA A 626 22.07 8.77 29.91
CA ALA A 626 22.80 9.24 31.07
C ALA A 626 22.54 8.33 32.30
N PRO A 627 23.59 7.83 32.98
CA PRO A 627 23.46 7.01 34.18
C PRO A 627 22.57 7.64 35.27
N THR A 628 22.67 8.95 35.49
CA THR A 628 21.86 9.69 36.47
C THR A 628 20.39 9.72 36.05
N PHE A 629 20.09 9.92 34.76
CA PHE A 629 18.71 9.87 34.25
C PHE A 629 18.08 8.50 34.50
N ARG A 630 18.77 7.41 34.10
CA ARG A 630 18.25 6.04 34.25
C ARG A 630 17.99 5.64 35.70
N ARG A 631 18.81 6.16 36.62
CA ARG A 631 18.72 5.93 38.05
C ARG A 631 17.48 6.58 38.67
N TRP A 632 17.17 7.81 38.27
CA TRP A 632 16.04 8.58 38.83
C TRP A 632 14.73 8.41 38.05
N TRP A 633 14.77 7.94 36.79
CA TRP A 633 13.59 7.70 35.95
C TRP A 633 12.46 6.92 36.66
N PRO A 634 12.73 5.85 37.43
CA PRO A 634 11.66 5.12 38.13
C PRO A 634 10.84 5.94 39.12
N ILE A 635 11.46 6.95 39.74
CA ILE A 635 10.81 7.86 40.69
C ILE A 635 10.10 8.99 39.95
N LEU A 636 10.71 9.51 38.87
CA LEU A 636 10.20 10.68 38.16
C LEU A 636 9.11 10.34 37.14
N ARG A 637 9.14 9.15 36.54
CA ARG A 637 8.19 8.74 35.50
C ARG A 637 6.70 8.88 35.86
N PRO A 638 6.23 8.71 37.13
CA PRO A 638 4.82 8.86 37.48
C PRO A 638 4.26 10.27 37.30
N ILE A 639 5.13 11.27 37.16
CA ILE A 639 4.73 12.67 36.99
C ILE A 639 4.20 12.92 35.58
N TYR A 640 4.69 12.18 34.58
CA TYR A 640 4.43 12.40 33.16
C TYR A 640 3.32 11.50 32.62
N SER A 641 2.75 11.77 31.45
CA SER A 641 1.61 11.01 30.88
C SER A 641 1.97 9.56 30.51
N ASN A 642 0.96 8.68 30.47
CA ASN A 642 1.19 7.27 30.12
C ASN A 642 1.69 7.07 28.68
N GLY A 643 1.15 7.81 27.71
CA GLY A 643 1.58 7.72 26.31
C GLY A 643 3.07 8.06 26.14
N PHE A 644 3.52 9.14 26.80
CA PHE A 644 4.93 9.50 26.82
C PHE A 644 5.80 8.44 27.49
N ARG A 645 5.34 7.82 28.59
CA ARG A 645 6.08 6.73 29.27
C ARG A 645 6.28 5.53 28.35
N ASP A 646 5.25 5.15 27.60
CA ASP A 646 5.30 4.01 26.68
C ASP A 646 6.24 4.32 25.51
N PHE A 647 6.12 5.50 24.91
CA PHE A 647 7.05 6.00 23.90
C PHE A 647 8.51 5.98 24.39
N ALA A 648 8.77 6.50 25.59
CA ALA A 648 10.10 6.56 26.16
C ALA A 648 10.67 5.15 26.49
N ALA A 649 9.82 4.23 26.91
CA ALA A 649 10.20 2.84 27.15
C ALA A 649 10.55 2.10 25.85
N GLU A 650 9.74 2.27 24.80
CA GLU A 650 9.91 1.65 23.49
C GLU A 650 11.16 2.17 22.77
N ARG A 651 11.35 3.49 22.73
CA ARG A 651 12.40 4.12 21.91
C ARG A 651 13.75 4.22 22.59
N PHE A 652 13.79 4.39 23.91
CA PHE A 652 15.04 4.61 24.64
C PHE A 652 15.41 3.46 25.60
N GLY A 653 14.58 2.41 25.68
CA GLY A 653 14.82 1.25 26.54
C GLY A 653 14.77 1.58 28.03
N LEU A 654 13.94 2.56 28.42
CA LEU A 654 13.83 3.04 29.80
C LEU A 654 12.89 2.16 30.64
N GLY A 655 13.44 1.13 31.29
CA GLY A 655 12.70 0.19 32.15
C GLY A 655 13.29 0.01 33.56
N MET A 656 12.45 -0.38 34.51
CA MET A 656 12.90 -0.89 35.82
C MET A 656 13.16 -2.39 35.72
N ARG A 657 14.34 -2.84 36.19
CA ARG A 657 14.69 -4.26 36.28
C ARG A 657 14.30 -4.80 37.66
N ASP A 658 13.54 -5.89 37.68
CA ASP A 658 13.17 -6.61 38.90
C ASP A 658 14.24 -7.67 39.23
N ALA A 659 14.57 -7.88 40.50
CA ALA A 659 15.52 -8.91 40.93
C ALA A 659 15.05 -10.34 40.64
N LEU A 660 13.74 -10.53 40.39
CA LEU A 660 13.17 -11.80 39.94
C LEU A 660 13.40 -12.07 38.44
N ALA A 661 13.88 -11.09 37.67
CA ALA A 661 14.34 -11.27 36.30
C ALA A 661 15.79 -11.77 36.28
N ARG A 662 16.07 -12.74 35.40
CA ARG A 662 17.32 -13.55 35.30
C ARG A 662 18.60 -12.86 35.83
N PRO A 663 19.40 -13.54 36.68
CA PRO A 663 20.61 -12.97 37.29
C PRO A 663 21.78 -12.69 36.33
N ASP A 664 21.74 -13.18 35.08
CA ASP A 664 22.92 -13.21 34.18
C ASP A 664 23.06 -12.01 33.22
N SER A 665 22.30 -10.92 33.38
CA SER A 665 22.53 -9.72 32.55
C SER A 665 23.56 -8.78 33.19
N ASP A 666 24.68 -8.61 32.50
CA ASP A 666 25.84 -7.78 32.84
C ASP A 666 25.47 -6.46 33.60
N PRO A 667 25.97 -6.23 34.84
CA PRO A 667 25.68 -5.04 35.66
C PRO A 667 26.36 -3.75 35.16
N ALA A 668 26.90 -3.73 33.94
CA ALA A 668 27.70 -2.65 33.38
C ALA A 668 26.97 -1.29 33.23
N HIS A 669 25.69 -1.15 33.57
CA HIS A 669 24.92 0.10 33.41
C HIS A 669 24.21 0.47 34.72
N ALA A 670 24.20 1.78 35.05
CA ALA A 670 23.44 2.30 36.19
C ALA A 670 21.97 1.88 36.08
N SER A 671 21.51 1.14 37.09
CA SER A 671 20.20 0.48 37.08
C SER A 671 19.57 0.57 38.45
N VAL A 672 18.25 0.43 38.49
CA VAL A 672 17.49 0.37 39.73
C VAL A 672 17.16 -1.07 40.02
N ARG A 673 17.40 -1.51 41.26
CA ARG A 673 16.99 -2.82 41.75
C ARG A 673 15.91 -2.64 42.79
N LEU A 674 14.81 -3.36 42.61
CA LEU A 674 13.77 -3.46 43.63
C LEU A 674 13.93 -4.80 44.36
N ARG A 675 13.75 -4.78 45.68
CA ARG A 675 13.75 -5.99 46.50
C ARG A 675 12.77 -5.87 47.65
N LEU A 676 12.13 -6.99 47.96
CA LEU A 676 11.33 -7.14 49.17
C LEU A 676 12.23 -7.65 50.30
N MET A 677 12.17 -7.00 51.45
CA MET A 677 12.94 -7.33 52.64
C MET A 677 11.98 -7.59 53.79
N LEU A 678 12.22 -8.66 54.56
CA LEU A 678 11.60 -8.86 55.86
C LEU A 678 12.32 -7.95 56.87
N GLU A 679 11.58 -7.05 57.53
CA GLU A 679 12.16 -6.12 58.49
C GLU A 679 11.84 -6.57 59.93
N PRO A 680 12.83 -7.03 60.70
CA PRO A 680 12.59 -7.58 62.05
C PRO A 680 12.45 -6.51 63.14
N SER A 681 12.78 -5.23 62.87
CA SER A 681 12.77 -4.15 63.87
C SER A 681 11.81 -3.02 63.49
N SER A 682 10.77 -2.80 64.29
CA SER A 682 9.79 -1.70 64.09
C SER A 682 10.44 -0.31 64.14
N THR A 683 11.46 -0.13 64.98
CA THR A 683 12.13 1.18 65.18
C THR A 683 12.88 1.71 63.96
N VAL A 684 13.45 0.82 63.13
CA VAL A 684 14.17 1.21 61.90
C VAL A 684 13.17 1.60 60.81
N PHE A 685 12.08 0.85 60.71
CA PHE A 685 11.00 1.10 59.77
C PHE A 685 10.23 2.39 60.06
N GLU A 686 9.99 2.69 61.34
CA GLU A 686 9.29 3.92 61.76
C GLU A 686 10.02 5.21 61.36
N GLY A 687 11.35 5.15 61.14
CA GLY A 687 12.13 6.26 60.57
C GLY A 687 12.10 6.36 59.04
N GLY A 688 11.60 5.32 58.35
CA GLY A 688 11.63 5.16 56.90
C GLY A 688 10.78 6.17 56.13
N HIS A 689 11.09 6.36 54.86
CA HIS A 689 10.36 7.32 54.00
C HIS A 689 8.90 6.91 53.79
N ALA A 690 8.64 5.63 53.47
CA ALA A 690 7.29 5.13 53.24
C ALA A 690 6.41 5.21 54.50
N TRP A 691 6.97 4.90 55.68
CA TRP A 691 6.23 5.01 56.94
C TRP A 691 5.85 6.45 57.29
N ARG A 692 6.80 7.39 57.17
CA ARG A 692 6.54 8.83 57.40
C ARG A 692 5.41 9.36 56.52
N GLN A 693 5.33 8.92 55.26
CA GLN A 693 4.22 9.28 54.37
C GLN A 693 2.90 8.61 54.75
N PHE A 694 2.94 7.39 55.27
CA PHE A 694 1.76 6.66 55.71
C PHE A 694 1.11 7.32 56.93
N VAL A 695 1.88 7.65 57.97
CA VAL A 695 1.35 8.26 59.21
C VAL A 695 0.80 9.67 59.03
N GLN A 696 1.13 10.34 57.92
CA GLN A 696 0.49 11.60 57.52
C GLN A 696 -0.95 11.43 57.02
N ARG A 697 -1.35 10.19 56.69
CA ARG A 697 -2.61 9.89 55.98
C ARG A 697 -3.55 8.99 56.78
N ALA A 698 -2.99 8.12 57.59
CA ALA A 698 -3.73 7.18 58.43
C ALA A 698 -3.13 7.13 59.82
N ALA A 699 -3.95 6.72 60.80
CA ALA A 699 -3.45 6.44 62.13
C ALA A 699 -2.38 5.33 62.08
N ALA A 700 -1.34 5.45 62.90
CA ALA A 700 -0.30 4.43 62.99
C ALA A 700 -0.93 3.09 63.43
N PRO A 701 -0.87 2.03 62.60
CA PRO A 701 -1.43 0.74 62.94
C PRO A 701 -0.57 0.06 64.01
N ASP A 702 -1.18 -0.84 64.78
CA ASP A 702 -0.44 -1.73 65.65
C ASP A 702 0.46 -2.66 64.80
N LEU A 703 1.74 -2.66 65.16
CA LEU A 703 2.78 -3.48 64.52
C LEU A 703 2.99 -4.80 65.26
N LEU A 704 2.45 -4.94 66.47
CA LEU A 704 2.70 -6.07 67.35
C LEU A 704 2.05 -7.34 66.80
N GLY A 705 2.86 -8.38 66.56
CA GLY A 705 2.39 -9.66 66.03
C GLY A 705 2.18 -9.72 64.50
N ARG A 706 2.60 -8.68 63.75
CA ARG A 706 2.47 -8.62 62.28
C ARG A 706 3.79 -8.85 61.56
N THR A 707 3.74 -9.49 60.39
CA THR A 707 4.88 -9.62 59.47
C THR A 707 5.03 -8.32 58.67
N LEU A 708 6.15 -7.62 58.86
CA LEU A 708 6.48 -6.39 58.14
C LEU A 708 7.36 -6.69 56.92
N LEU A 709 6.79 -6.47 55.73
CA LEU A 709 7.50 -6.61 54.46
C LEU A 709 7.76 -5.22 53.87
N VAL A 710 9.02 -4.80 53.83
CA VAL A 710 9.42 -3.49 53.28
C VAL A 710 9.93 -3.68 51.86
N TYR A 711 9.39 -2.87 50.93
CA TYR A 711 9.83 -2.85 49.54
C TYR A 711 10.85 -1.73 49.34
N ARG A 712 12.09 -2.13 49.08
CA ARG A 712 13.23 -1.23 48.96
C ARG A 712 13.67 -1.10 47.52
N MET A 713 14.07 0.13 47.19
CA MET A 713 14.67 0.48 45.92
C MET A 713 16.15 0.83 46.15
N ASP A 714 17.04 0.04 45.55
CA ASP A 714 18.47 0.29 45.56
C ASP A 714 18.87 1.02 44.26
N LEU A 715 19.47 2.20 44.40
CA LEU A 715 19.91 3.04 43.28
C LEU A 715 21.34 2.65 42.83
N LEU A 716 21.54 1.63 42.00
CA LEU A 716 22.89 1.08 41.74
C LEU A 716 23.76 1.98 40.86
N ASN A 717 24.99 2.23 41.30
CA ASN A 717 25.95 3.15 40.67
C ASN A 717 27.08 2.47 39.90
N GLY A 718 26.90 1.30 39.25
CA GLY A 718 27.93 0.63 38.42
C GLY A 718 29.28 0.31 39.12
N THR A 719 29.48 0.77 40.35
CA THR A 719 30.62 0.67 41.24
C THR A 719 30.04 0.03 42.49
N THR A 720 30.66 -1.05 42.95
CA THR A 720 30.16 -2.03 43.93
C THR A 720 29.96 -1.51 45.37
N ARG A 721 29.78 -0.20 45.58
CA ARG A 721 29.51 0.40 46.90
C ARG A 721 28.01 0.41 47.22
N PRO A 722 27.61 0.36 48.50
CA PRO A 722 26.21 0.46 48.90
C PRO A 722 25.67 1.85 48.52
N SER A 723 24.77 1.87 47.55
CA SER A 723 24.00 3.05 47.20
C SER A 723 22.92 3.35 48.24
N PRO A 724 22.44 4.61 48.34
CA PRO A 724 21.30 4.94 49.17
C PRO A 724 20.10 4.06 48.79
N THR A 725 19.50 3.43 49.80
CA THR A 725 18.29 2.61 49.66
C THR A 725 17.08 3.45 50.07
N LEU A 726 16.04 3.45 49.25
CA LEU A 726 14.79 4.13 49.54
C LEU A 726 13.67 3.12 49.79
N ASP A 727 12.98 3.24 50.91
CA ASP A 727 11.75 2.49 51.15
C ASP A 727 10.63 3.10 50.28
N VAL A 728 10.23 2.34 49.27
CA VAL A 728 9.24 2.76 48.25
C VAL A 728 7.86 2.14 48.48
N GLY A 729 7.72 1.30 49.50
CA GLY A 729 6.45 0.76 49.95
C GLY A 729 6.62 -0.26 51.06
N PHE A 730 5.53 -0.67 51.68
CA PHE A 730 5.51 -1.77 52.65
C PHE A 730 4.17 -2.51 52.66
N ALA A 731 4.17 -3.71 53.21
CA ALA A 731 2.97 -4.50 53.49
C ALA A 731 3.02 -5.01 54.94
N LEU A 732 1.98 -4.72 55.74
CA LEU A 732 1.78 -5.32 57.06
C LEU A 732 0.84 -6.50 56.91
N VAL A 733 1.34 -7.69 57.21
CA VAL A 733 0.62 -8.95 56.99
C VAL A 733 0.31 -9.62 58.33
N ASP A 734 -0.96 -9.89 58.57
CA ASP A 734 -1.45 -10.74 59.66
C ASP A 734 -1.43 -12.21 59.19
N GLU A 735 -0.59 -13.03 59.80
CA GLU A 735 -0.54 -14.47 59.51
C GLU A 735 -1.40 -15.25 60.52
N ARG A 736 -2.35 -16.04 60.04
CA ARG A 736 -3.23 -16.88 60.88
C ARG A 736 -3.20 -18.34 60.45
N PRO A 737 -3.18 -19.30 61.38
CA PRO A 737 -3.38 -20.71 61.05
C PRO A 737 -4.84 -20.96 60.64
N VAL A 738 -5.06 -21.79 59.62
CA VAL A 738 -6.39 -22.22 59.15
C VAL A 738 -6.35 -23.74 58.90
N ASP A 739 -7.49 -24.43 58.95
CA ASP A 739 -7.56 -25.88 58.73
C ASP A 739 -6.91 -26.28 57.39
N GLY A 740 -5.77 -26.95 57.49
CA GLY A 740 -4.98 -27.40 56.34
C GLY A 740 -4.06 -26.34 55.71
N GLY A 741 -3.71 -25.25 56.41
CA GLY A 741 -2.78 -24.23 55.90
C GLY A 741 -2.50 -23.02 56.81
N ARG A 742 -1.92 -21.97 56.23
CA ARG A 742 -1.80 -20.64 56.84
C ARG A 742 -2.42 -19.60 55.90
N THR A 743 -3.04 -18.57 56.46
CA THR A 743 -3.55 -17.44 55.68
C THR A 743 -2.77 -16.19 56.04
N ALA A 744 -2.21 -15.53 55.03
CA ALA A 744 -1.60 -14.21 55.12
C ALA A 744 -2.66 -13.18 54.72
N THR A 745 -3.19 -12.44 55.67
CA THR A 745 -4.22 -11.42 55.47
C THR A 745 -3.65 -10.03 55.66
N TRP A 746 -4.04 -9.07 54.82
CA TRP A 746 -3.73 -7.65 55.05
C TRP A 746 -4.88 -6.78 54.55
N GLN A 747 -5.00 -5.60 55.14
CA GLN A 747 -5.93 -4.58 54.65
C GLN A 747 -5.30 -3.82 53.50
N ALA A 748 -6.11 -3.29 52.57
CA ALA A 748 -5.59 -2.48 51.47
C ALA A 748 -4.81 -1.25 51.95
N GLU A 749 -5.22 -0.63 53.07
CA GLU A 749 -4.48 0.47 53.70
C GLU A 749 -3.13 0.05 54.27
N HIS A 750 -3.00 -1.22 54.67
CA HIS A 750 -1.76 -1.81 55.18
C HIS A 750 -0.81 -2.29 54.08
N PHE A 751 -1.24 -2.22 52.80
CA PHE A 751 -0.38 -2.39 51.62
C PHE A 751 -0.15 -1.01 51.01
N PHE A 752 0.93 -0.36 51.42
CA PHE A 752 1.15 1.05 51.14
C PHE A 752 2.31 1.28 50.17
N VAL A 753 2.05 2.09 49.16
CA VAL A 753 3.05 2.73 48.31
C VAL A 753 2.80 4.23 48.40
N PRO A 754 3.83 5.06 48.66
CA PRO A 754 3.70 6.51 48.64
C PRO A 754 3.00 6.99 47.36
N PRO A 755 2.01 7.89 47.44
CA PRO A 755 1.22 8.35 46.30
C PRO A 755 2.03 8.88 45.13
N PRO A 756 3.12 9.66 45.35
CA PRO A 756 3.96 10.13 44.24
C PRO A 756 4.62 9.00 43.45
N LEU A 757 4.71 7.79 44.02
CA LEU A 757 5.28 6.60 43.40
C LEU A 757 4.21 5.70 42.75
N ILE A 758 2.92 6.01 42.94
CA ILE A 758 1.82 5.31 42.25
C ILE A 758 1.86 5.70 40.77
N GLY A 759 1.88 4.69 39.89
CA GLY A 759 2.10 4.89 38.44
C GLY A 759 3.52 4.55 37.99
N ALA A 760 4.47 4.41 38.92
CA ALA A 760 5.79 3.85 38.62
C ALA A 760 5.74 2.34 38.42
N GLY A 761 4.58 1.68 38.37
CA GLY A 761 4.52 0.20 38.37
C GLY A 761 5.17 -0.45 39.60
N ILE A 762 5.39 0.32 40.69
CA ILE A 762 5.93 -0.17 41.96
C ILE A 762 4.88 -0.99 42.70
N VAL A 763 3.62 -0.52 42.74
CA VAL A 763 2.48 -1.23 43.33
C VAL A 763 2.36 -2.67 42.79
N GLY A 764 2.41 -2.82 41.46
CA GLY A 764 2.39 -4.12 40.78
C GLY A 764 3.52 -5.04 41.23
N ARG A 765 4.77 -4.55 41.14
CA ARG A 765 5.94 -5.35 41.49
C ARG A 765 6.05 -5.65 42.98
N GLN A 766 5.67 -4.73 43.86
CA GLN A 766 5.61 -5.00 45.28
C GLN A 766 4.63 -6.13 45.58
N LEU A 767 3.47 -6.14 44.93
CA LEU A 767 2.48 -7.19 45.08
C LEU A 767 3.02 -8.52 44.57
N ASP A 768 3.63 -8.51 43.39
CA ASP A 768 4.25 -9.70 42.78
C ASP A 768 5.38 -10.24 43.68
N ALA A 769 6.18 -9.36 44.29
CA ALA A 769 7.24 -9.73 45.22
C ALA A 769 6.72 -10.30 46.54
N VAL A 770 5.63 -9.74 47.11
CA VAL A 770 4.98 -10.28 48.31
C VAL A 770 4.40 -11.67 48.03
N ILE A 771 3.75 -11.86 46.88
CA ILE A 771 3.25 -13.17 46.45
C ILE A 771 4.40 -14.16 46.29
N ALA A 772 5.50 -13.75 45.63
CA ALA A 772 6.67 -14.58 45.44
C ALA A 772 7.33 -14.98 46.76
N TYR A 773 7.44 -14.05 47.73
CA TYR A 773 7.99 -14.30 49.06
C TYR A 773 7.27 -15.44 49.78
N TYR A 774 5.94 -15.38 49.86
CA TYR A 774 5.15 -16.43 50.51
C TYR A 774 5.10 -17.73 49.70
N THR A 775 5.12 -17.65 48.37
CA THR A 775 5.16 -18.83 47.50
C THR A 775 6.49 -19.58 47.64
N ALA A 776 7.62 -18.89 47.78
CA ALA A 776 8.93 -19.50 47.97
C ALA A 776 9.04 -20.25 49.31
N GLN A 777 8.37 -19.77 50.36
CA GLN A 777 8.33 -20.45 51.66
C GLN A 777 7.49 -21.73 51.67
N ALA A 778 6.57 -21.90 50.72
CA ALA A 778 5.65 -23.03 50.67
C ALA A 778 6.30 -24.36 50.26
N ARG A 779 7.55 -24.35 49.78
CA ARG A 779 8.43 -25.47 49.33
C ARG A 779 7.86 -26.53 48.36
N VAL A 780 6.58 -26.89 48.37
CA VAL A 780 5.90 -27.77 47.38
C VAL A 780 4.40 -27.41 47.32
N GLY A 781 3.90 -27.09 46.13
CA GLY A 781 2.46 -26.88 45.86
C GLY A 781 2.05 -25.41 45.79
N GLY A 782 1.72 -24.95 44.59
CA GLY A 782 1.46 -23.54 44.27
C GLY A 782 0.25 -22.91 44.98
N PHE A 783 0.18 -21.59 44.79
CA PHE A 783 -0.89 -20.64 45.09
C PHE A 783 -2.30 -21.26 45.07
N ARG A 784 -3.03 -21.29 46.21
CA ARG A 784 -4.33 -21.99 46.30
C ARG A 784 -5.55 -21.12 46.07
N ARG A 785 -5.61 -19.90 46.62
CA ARG A 785 -6.67 -18.91 46.36
C ARG A 785 -6.28 -17.58 47.01
N LEU A 786 -6.53 -16.48 46.31
CA LEU A 786 -6.29 -15.13 46.81
C LEU A 786 -7.56 -14.31 46.68
N THR A 787 -8.15 -13.92 47.80
CA THR A 787 -9.50 -13.33 47.84
C THR A 787 -9.41 -11.83 48.13
N VAL A 788 -10.04 -11.01 47.28
CA VAL A 788 -10.29 -9.58 47.52
C VAL A 788 -11.70 -9.43 48.06
N VAL A 789 -11.83 -8.96 49.30
CA VAL A 789 -13.13 -8.77 49.95
C VAL A 789 -13.45 -7.29 50.06
N PHE A 790 -14.61 -6.86 49.55
CA PHE A 790 -15.10 -5.48 49.68
C PHE A 790 -16.20 -5.40 50.75
N GLY A 791 -16.10 -4.44 51.67
CA GLY A 791 -17.15 -4.13 52.64
C GLY A 791 -18.43 -3.57 52.01
N SER A 792 -19.57 -3.83 52.66
CA SER A 792 -20.93 -3.64 52.13
C SER A 792 -21.37 -2.17 51.98
N GLY A 793 -20.61 -1.21 52.52
CA GLY A 793 -20.95 0.21 52.50
C GLY A 793 -20.04 1.13 51.67
N VAL A 794 -19.27 0.61 50.70
CA VAL A 794 -18.58 1.50 49.74
C VAL A 794 -19.63 2.35 49.01
N VAL A 795 -19.65 3.66 49.26
CA VAL A 795 -20.42 4.63 48.49
C VAL A 795 -20.18 4.34 47.02
N ARG A 796 -21.22 3.89 46.29
CA ARG A 796 -21.09 3.63 44.85
C ARG A 796 -20.51 4.87 44.19
N PRO A 797 -19.33 4.79 43.54
CA PRO A 797 -18.67 5.98 43.02
C PRO A 797 -19.61 6.70 42.05
N ARG A 798 -19.96 7.95 42.34
CA ARG A 798 -20.77 8.80 41.45
C ARG A 798 -19.85 9.43 40.41
N GLY A 799 -19.81 8.85 39.22
CA GLY A 799 -19.09 9.40 38.05
C GLY A 799 -18.40 8.35 37.18
N LYS A 800 -18.24 8.65 35.89
CA LYS A 800 -17.60 7.75 34.91
C LYS A 800 -16.15 7.42 35.29
N ALA A 801 -15.37 8.43 35.68
CA ALA A 801 -13.96 8.27 36.05
C ALA A 801 -13.76 7.33 37.26
N ALA A 802 -14.59 7.47 38.29
CA ALA A 802 -14.50 6.64 39.49
C ALA A 802 -14.99 5.20 39.26
N ARG A 803 -15.90 4.98 38.29
CA ARG A 803 -16.26 3.64 37.80
C ARG A 803 -15.10 2.99 37.04
N ASP A 804 -14.46 3.74 36.14
CA ASP A 804 -13.32 3.25 35.34
C ASP A 804 -12.12 2.91 36.24
N GLU A 805 -11.88 3.71 37.27
CA GLU A 805 -10.83 3.42 38.26
C GLU A 805 -11.09 2.12 39.03
N ARG A 806 -12.33 1.89 39.47
CA ARG A 806 -12.71 0.64 40.11
C ARG A 806 -12.54 -0.56 39.18
N VAL A 807 -12.89 -0.43 37.90
CA VAL A 807 -12.70 -1.49 36.89
C VAL A 807 -11.21 -1.77 36.70
N ARG A 808 -10.37 -0.74 36.60
CA ARG A 808 -8.91 -0.89 36.51
C ARG A 808 -8.32 -1.59 37.73
N GLN A 809 -8.73 -1.20 38.94
CA GLN A 809 -8.25 -1.80 40.19
C GLN A 809 -8.65 -3.29 40.28
N ILE A 810 -9.90 -3.63 39.96
CA ILE A 810 -10.36 -5.03 39.88
C ILE A 810 -9.59 -5.80 38.81
N GLY A 811 -9.39 -5.23 37.63
CA GLY A 811 -8.62 -5.83 36.53
C GLY A 811 -7.16 -6.10 36.92
N PHE A 812 -6.53 -5.16 37.62
CA PHE A 812 -5.15 -5.27 38.11
C PHE A 812 -4.97 -6.49 39.04
N PHE A 813 -5.86 -6.67 40.03
CA PHE A 813 -5.81 -7.83 40.92
C PHE A 813 -6.18 -9.13 40.18
N LYS A 814 -7.23 -9.14 39.35
CA LYS A 814 -7.61 -10.32 38.55
C LYS A 814 -6.48 -10.81 37.64
N SER A 815 -5.70 -9.91 37.06
CA SER A 815 -4.56 -10.26 36.18
C SER A 815 -3.47 -11.08 36.89
N ARG A 816 -3.44 -11.07 38.23
CA ARG A 816 -2.48 -11.79 39.08
C ARG A 816 -3.11 -13.00 39.79
N GLY A 817 -4.26 -13.47 39.31
CA GLY A 817 -4.94 -14.66 39.84
C GLY A 817 -5.82 -14.42 41.08
N PHE A 818 -6.18 -13.17 41.38
CA PHE A 818 -7.04 -12.84 42.53
C PHE A 818 -8.52 -13.10 42.19
N GLU A 819 -9.23 -13.80 43.08
CA GLU A 819 -10.68 -13.95 43.07
C GLU A 819 -11.33 -12.80 43.84
N VAL A 820 -12.37 -12.19 43.26
CA VAL A 820 -13.05 -11.04 43.88
C VAL A 820 -14.36 -11.51 44.50
N VAL A 821 -14.48 -11.42 45.82
CA VAL A 821 -15.65 -11.84 46.59
C VAL A 821 -16.26 -10.63 47.30
N ALA A 822 -17.57 -10.43 47.19
CA ALA A 822 -18.27 -9.42 47.98
C ALA A 822 -18.67 -10.04 49.33
N SER A 823 -18.28 -9.44 50.46
CA SER A 823 -18.69 -9.91 51.80
C SER A 823 -19.59 -8.90 52.50
N GLY A 824 -20.59 -9.39 53.21
CA GLY A 824 -21.53 -8.58 53.99
C GLY A 824 -20.95 -8.04 55.30
N ASP A 825 -19.92 -8.71 55.84
CA ASP A 825 -19.49 -8.57 57.24
C ASP A 825 -18.30 -7.60 57.45
N LEU A 826 -17.74 -7.03 56.38
CA LEU A 826 -16.66 -6.05 56.49
C LEU A 826 -17.21 -4.62 56.60
N GLU A 827 -16.54 -3.80 57.41
CA GLU A 827 -16.86 -2.39 57.54
C GLU A 827 -16.95 -1.68 56.17
N PRO A 828 -17.91 -0.76 55.99
CA PRO A 828 -18.02 0.09 54.80
C PRO A 828 -16.68 0.68 54.35
N GLY A 829 -16.23 0.38 53.13
CA GLY A 829 -14.99 0.95 52.59
C GLY A 829 -13.74 0.09 52.76
N ARG A 830 -13.79 -0.98 53.57
CA ARG A 830 -12.63 -1.82 53.86
C ARG A 830 -12.41 -2.85 52.75
N VAL A 831 -11.16 -2.96 52.28
CA VAL A 831 -10.72 -3.99 51.34
C VAL A 831 -9.72 -4.90 52.05
N GLU A 832 -10.04 -6.19 52.12
CA GLU A 832 -9.16 -7.21 52.69
C GLU A 832 -8.59 -8.09 51.58
N LEU A 833 -7.28 -8.32 51.64
CA LEU A 833 -6.52 -9.13 50.71
C LEU A 833 -5.98 -10.34 51.48
N SER A 834 -6.34 -11.56 51.05
CA SER A 834 -6.02 -12.79 51.79
C SER A 834 -5.37 -13.85 50.90
N LEU A 835 -4.15 -14.26 51.25
CA LEU A 835 -3.39 -15.29 50.54
C LEU A 835 -3.42 -16.61 51.34
N THR A 836 -3.98 -17.67 50.76
CA THR A 836 -4.01 -19.00 51.40
C THR A 836 -2.78 -19.82 50.99
N LEU A 837 -2.00 -20.26 51.97
CA LEU A 837 -0.78 -21.05 51.81
C LEU A 837 -1.03 -22.53 52.16
N PRO A 838 -0.35 -23.47 51.48
CA PRO A 838 -0.40 -24.88 51.85
C PRO A 838 0.14 -25.12 53.28
N PRO A 839 -0.22 -26.24 53.91
CA PRO A 839 0.31 -26.57 55.23
C PRO A 839 1.82 -26.81 55.12
N PRO A 840 2.61 -26.41 56.13
CA PRO A 840 4.04 -26.71 56.14
C PRO A 840 4.23 -28.23 56.07
N ALA A 841 5.11 -28.68 55.17
CA ALA A 841 5.46 -30.09 55.02
C ALA A 841 6.29 -30.61 56.18
#